data_AF-E4XGX8-F1
#
_entry.id   AF-E4XGX8-F1
#
_cell.length_a   1.000
_cell.length_b   1.000
_cell.length_c   1.000
_cell.angle_alpha   90.00
_cell.angle_beta   90.00
_cell.angle_gamma   90.00
#
_symmetry.space_group_name_H-M   'P 1'
#
loop_
_entity.id
_entity.type
_entity.pdbx_description
1 polymer ?
#
loop_
_entity_poly.entity_id
_entity_poly.type
_entity_poly.pdbx_seq_one_letter_code
_entity_poly.pdbx_strand_id
1 'polypeptide(L)'
;MKLLPALLSSTLGFETETPMEAIQAAHSRVRNGFVLPEMEEINFANERLLAETFSPSNRNLNVQDAVERSNNITMGFFRQGSCDTSFPSLDGSCNAPNDEGRSMQPYKRLVPADYCDGRQSPRCSSRGRPLPSERQVMIRMRGTNGAPTRNPVASYAFTAWGQFLTHDIIQTPDVGGASCACNGSNSNCKVIEVNRQTDPILTFPCMFIKRSSGKVGAQGGEPVREQVNQLSSFIDGTVVYGFTNKHKNLLLDADGMHLKMRNSPNGPILPGVNQFNDDQIKKDFGTANVFNDKGHTPQVAGDTRVMENPILMSFHTMFARLHNRVVDDLVKENPKWAKERVFNEARLFVGAILKQITYSEYLPILLGRNAINLFPAVRMSKADKRPARTRFMKELDEEEIMQRNTGFMPPAQDDPSIRQEFIVAGFRVGHSTVPEQLVSANSNLQAQDRRDLKDNYFDPDMSIEHGPGGCIRGAMAGDSNRVSGSYAQATMSHLFKPNNFQHGTDLGSINIARGREHGVGSYESVKRFCMQHESYRRLYNGNNPAMINGWNNIVRLYDDPEDVDLYAGILNEQKMPGAEVGPTAGCIILDQFIALKRGDRFWHENAGVFTDKQLTEIKSTTLAKVICETMEGMQRTNKNVFLRANIRFQGVTNNIMSCGNVGTLDFSSWRAGDTQGPNETPDPETSTSAPSTETVDRVEFGCKLTKGRRNGLIECGRAGDWTDATLDDLAEHIKNRGGIPIQGKRAQIVNLATKAVRRMSIQGNSKVTNPDKLKNVISKFGNLLELDVSKTGLTSFTKDTISENNLLGNVNLEGTEINSVDMDLFMALGTNLARGNKFVMFAHED
;
A
#
# COMPACT_ATOMS: atom_id res chain seq x y z
N MET A 1 31.94 -38.97 12.46
CA MET A 1 30.97 -38.58 11.42
C MET A 1 29.83 -37.64 11.88
N LYS A 2 29.77 -37.16 13.15
CA LYS A 2 28.74 -36.20 13.62
C LYS A 2 29.19 -34.72 13.66
N LEU A 3 30.42 -34.40 13.23
CA LEU A 3 30.99 -33.05 13.28
C LEU A 3 31.21 -32.41 11.89
N LEU A 4 30.94 -33.13 10.81
CA LEU A 4 31.11 -32.61 9.44
C LEU A 4 30.11 -31.49 9.05
N PRO A 5 28.84 -31.49 9.52
CA PRO A 5 27.91 -30.40 9.21
C PRO A 5 28.29 -29.07 9.90
N ALA A 6 28.88 -29.15 11.10
CA ALA A 6 29.28 -27.98 11.89
C ALA A 6 30.54 -27.29 11.33
N LEU A 7 31.45 -28.05 10.70
CA LEU A 7 32.68 -27.52 10.10
C LEU A 7 32.46 -26.95 8.68
N LEU A 8 31.38 -27.33 7.98
CA LEU A 8 30.97 -26.71 6.71
C LEU A 8 30.12 -25.45 6.91
N SER A 9 29.56 -25.23 8.10
CA SER A 9 28.74 -24.06 8.44
C SER A 9 29.55 -22.76 8.54
N SER A 10 30.85 -22.82 8.89
CA SER A 10 31.67 -21.63 9.15
C SER A 10 32.26 -20.95 7.91
N THR A 11 32.14 -21.54 6.72
CA THR A 11 32.78 -21.04 5.49
C THR A 11 31.83 -20.38 4.50
N LEU A 12 30.51 -20.49 4.68
CA LEU A 12 29.50 -19.96 3.73
C LEU A 12 28.42 -19.07 4.36
N GLY A 13 28.45 -18.78 5.67
CA GLY A 13 27.62 -17.72 6.27
C GLY A 13 26.11 -17.96 6.28
N PHE A 14 25.65 -19.22 6.31
CA PHE A 14 24.25 -19.54 6.51
C PHE A 14 24.09 -20.54 7.67
N GLU A 15 23.45 -20.09 8.76
CA GLU A 15 22.77 -21.02 9.66
C GLU A 15 21.67 -21.71 8.85
N THR A 16 21.62 -23.05 8.86
CA THR A 16 20.54 -23.78 8.19
C THR A 16 19.24 -23.53 8.96
N GLU A 17 18.46 -22.54 8.54
CA GLU A 17 17.10 -22.32 9.03
C GLU A 17 16.31 -23.63 8.95
N THR A 18 15.56 -23.94 10.00
CA THR A 18 14.59 -25.03 9.98
C THR A 18 13.53 -24.76 8.89
N PRO A 19 12.88 -25.79 8.31
CA PRO A 19 11.83 -25.57 7.31
C PRO A 19 10.75 -24.58 7.74
N MET A 20 10.39 -24.60 9.03
CA MET A 20 9.37 -23.70 9.56
C MET A 20 9.86 -22.25 9.58
N GLU A 21 11.14 -22.00 9.90
CA GLU A 21 11.75 -20.66 9.87
C GLU A 21 11.83 -20.12 8.44
N ALA A 22 12.23 -20.95 7.46
CA ALA A 22 12.24 -20.55 6.06
C ALA A 22 10.83 -20.20 5.54
N ILE A 23 9.82 -21.02 5.89
CA ILE A 23 8.42 -20.76 5.58
C ILE A 23 7.94 -19.47 6.26
N GLN A 24 8.29 -19.28 7.54
CA GLN A 24 7.98 -18.07 8.30
C GLN A 24 8.57 -16.81 7.65
N ALA A 25 9.83 -16.88 7.22
CA ALA A 25 10.51 -15.78 6.56
C ALA A 25 9.82 -15.43 5.23
N ALA A 26 9.42 -16.45 4.45
CA ALA A 26 8.65 -16.24 3.21
C ALA A 26 7.30 -15.57 3.47
N HIS A 27 6.53 -16.04 4.47
CA HIS A 27 5.28 -15.39 4.88
C HIS A 27 5.53 -13.95 5.33
N SER A 28 6.50 -13.73 6.23
CA SER A 28 6.81 -12.40 6.76
C SER A 28 7.23 -11.44 5.65
N ARG A 29 7.95 -11.90 4.63
CA ARG A 29 8.32 -11.10 3.46
C ARG A 29 7.11 -10.67 2.64
N VAL A 30 6.18 -11.57 2.36
CA VAL A 30 4.95 -11.24 1.60
C VAL A 30 4.04 -10.31 2.41
N ARG A 31 4.11 -10.40 3.74
CA ARG A 31 3.28 -9.61 4.67
C ARG A 31 3.86 -8.26 5.03
N ASN A 32 5.18 -8.11 5.02
CA ASN A 32 5.84 -6.84 5.26
C ASN A 32 6.15 -6.21 3.91
N GLY A 33 5.39 -5.16 3.57
CA GLY A 33 5.58 -4.40 2.34
C GLY A 33 6.92 -3.68 2.31
N PHE A 34 7.09 -2.75 1.36
CA PHE A 34 8.13 -1.73 1.51
C PHE A 34 7.78 -0.88 2.74
N VAL A 35 8.63 -0.80 3.76
CA VAL A 35 8.29 -0.09 5.00
C VAL A 35 9.25 1.07 5.24
N LEU A 36 8.69 2.26 5.53
CA LEU A 36 9.46 3.40 6.01
C LEU A 36 9.65 3.30 7.54
N PRO A 37 10.78 3.76 8.10
CA PRO A 37 11.00 3.75 9.55
C PRO A 37 9.85 4.38 10.34
N GLU A 38 9.26 5.47 9.84
CA GLU A 38 8.13 6.15 10.46
C GLU A 38 6.89 5.25 10.54
N MET A 39 6.66 4.37 9.56
CA MET A 39 5.57 3.39 9.60
C MET A 39 5.79 2.32 10.66
N GLU A 40 7.04 1.86 10.82
CA GLU A 40 7.38 0.91 11.90
C GLU A 40 7.13 1.56 13.27
N GLU A 41 7.54 2.81 13.44
CA GLU A 41 7.31 3.57 14.68
C GLU A 41 5.81 3.75 14.97
N ILE A 42 5.00 4.08 13.95
CA ILE A 42 3.54 4.21 14.08
C ILE A 42 2.90 2.88 14.47
N ASN A 43 3.27 1.79 13.79
CA ASN A 43 2.78 0.46 14.12
C ASN A 43 3.16 0.07 15.56
N PHE A 44 4.42 0.29 15.94
CA PHE A 44 4.90 0.01 17.29
C PHE A 44 4.16 0.83 18.37
N ALA A 45 3.95 2.13 18.11
CA ALA A 45 3.23 3.01 19.02
C ALA A 45 1.76 2.61 19.17
N ASN A 46 1.09 2.23 18.07
CA ASN A 46 -0.27 1.73 18.11
C ASN A 46 -0.37 0.37 18.83
N GLU A 47 0.55 -0.57 18.62
CA GLU A 47 0.56 -1.84 19.35
C GLU A 47 0.79 -1.64 20.85
N ARG A 48 1.64 -0.69 21.26
CA ARG A 48 1.80 -0.33 22.67
C ARG A 48 0.50 0.22 23.26
N LEU A 49 -0.19 1.09 22.52
CA LEU A 49 -1.48 1.63 22.95
C LEU A 49 -2.56 0.54 23.03
N LEU A 50 -2.58 -0.42 22.09
CA LEU A 50 -3.46 -1.59 22.16
C LEU A 50 -3.18 -2.41 23.42
N ALA A 51 -1.91 -2.67 23.75
CA ALA A 51 -1.54 -3.38 24.97
C ALA A 51 -1.96 -2.63 26.24
N GLU A 52 -1.81 -1.30 26.28
CA GLU A 52 -2.30 -0.45 27.38
C GLU A 52 -3.84 -0.49 27.51
N THR A 53 -4.54 -0.38 26.37
CA THR A 53 -6.00 -0.31 26.26
C THR A 53 -6.65 -1.63 26.68
N PHE A 54 -6.09 -2.75 26.23
CA PHE A 54 -6.63 -4.07 26.48
C PHE A 54 -6.06 -4.77 27.72
N SER A 55 -5.21 -4.08 28.49
CA SER A 55 -4.72 -4.60 29.77
C SER A 55 -5.88 -4.82 30.76
N PRO A 56 -5.96 -5.98 31.43
CA PRO A 56 -6.95 -6.23 32.48
C PRO A 56 -6.88 -5.25 33.67
N SER A 57 -5.73 -4.58 33.86
CA SER A 57 -5.53 -3.58 34.92
C SER A 57 -6.17 -2.22 34.62
N ASN A 58 -6.55 -1.96 33.36
CA ASN A 58 -7.04 -0.65 32.92
C ASN A 58 -8.58 -0.61 32.97
N ARG A 59 -9.14 -0.50 34.18
CA ARG A 59 -10.60 -0.56 34.42
C ARG A 59 -11.36 0.75 34.17
N ASN A 60 -10.65 1.88 34.15
CA ASN A 60 -11.23 3.23 33.96
C ASN A 60 -10.75 3.85 32.64
N LEU A 61 -10.77 3.07 31.56
CA LEU A 61 -10.36 3.54 30.24
C LEU A 61 -11.43 4.48 29.67
N ASN A 62 -11.05 5.71 29.34
CA ASN A 62 -11.84 6.53 28.43
C ASN A 62 -11.58 6.06 26.99
N VAL A 63 -12.56 5.37 26.40
CA VAL A 63 -12.45 4.78 25.06
C VAL A 63 -12.25 5.85 23.99
N GLN A 64 -12.90 7.01 24.13
CA GLN A 64 -12.73 8.11 23.17
C GLN A 64 -11.31 8.67 23.21
N ASP A 65 -10.74 8.86 24.39
CA ASP A 65 -9.35 9.31 24.53
C ASP A 65 -8.37 8.29 23.93
N ALA A 66 -8.63 6.99 24.08
CA ALA A 66 -7.79 5.94 23.50
C ALA A 66 -7.86 5.93 21.97
N VAL A 67 -9.06 6.08 21.40
CA VAL A 67 -9.27 6.20 19.96
C VAL A 67 -8.61 7.47 19.42
N GLU A 68 -8.76 8.61 20.09
CA GLU A 68 -8.15 9.87 19.70
C GLU A 68 -6.62 9.79 19.73
N ARG A 69 -6.04 9.23 20.81
CA ARG A 69 -4.59 8.95 20.88
C ARG A 69 -4.13 8.07 19.72
N SER A 70 -4.87 7.02 19.40
CA SER A 70 -4.55 6.11 18.29
C SER A 70 -4.68 6.78 16.91
N ASN A 71 -5.67 7.66 16.75
CA ASN A 71 -5.81 8.51 15.57
C ASN A 71 -4.63 9.45 15.43
N ASN A 72 -4.22 10.13 16.50
CA ASN A 72 -3.07 11.04 16.50
C ASN A 72 -1.76 10.32 16.15
N ILE A 73 -1.54 9.10 16.67
CA ILE A 73 -0.40 8.25 16.27
C ILE A 73 -0.43 7.97 14.77
N THR A 74 -1.58 7.55 14.24
CA THR A 74 -1.75 7.18 12.82
C THR A 74 -1.60 8.40 11.90
N MET A 75 -2.14 9.56 12.32
CA MET A 75 -2.03 10.83 11.60
C MET A 75 -0.61 11.38 11.61
N GLY A 76 0.26 10.88 12.48
CA GLY A 76 1.70 11.11 12.42
C GLY A 76 2.35 10.62 11.12
N PHE A 77 1.69 9.74 10.36
CA PHE A 77 2.10 9.45 8.99
C PHE A 77 1.84 10.67 8.12
N PHE A 78 2.91 11.40 7.82
CA PHE A 78 2.84 12.67 7.10
C PHE A 78 2.21 12.49 5.72
N ARG A 79 1.35 13.45 5.33
CA ARG A 79 0.81 13.50 3.97
C ARG A 79 1.94 13.71 2.98
N GLN A 80 1.95 12.92 1.92
CA GLN A 80 2.91 13.10 0.83
C GLN A 80 2.35 14.03 -0.24
N GLY A 81 2.81 15.28 -0.25
CA GLY A 81 2.45 16.28 -1.24
C GLY A 81 1.40 17.30 -0.78
N SER A 82 1.02 18.21 -1.67
CA SER A 82 -0.02 19.23 -1.44
C SER A 82 -1.39 18.69 -1.84
N CYS A 83 -2.46 19.16 -1.17
CA CYS A 83 -3.83 18.81 -1.54
C CYS A 83 -4.34 19.54 -2.80
N ASP A 84 -3.67 20.61 -3.22
CA ASP A 84 -4.08 21.45 -4.37
C ASP A 84 -3.47 20.98 -5.70
N THR A 85 -3.13 19.69 -5.83
CA THR A 85 -2.50 19.13 -7.02
C THR A 85 -3.52 18.62 -8.05
N SER A 86 -3.14 18.75 -9.33
CA SER A 86 -3.85 18.16 -10.47
C SER A 86 -3.64 16.64 -10.60
N PHE A 87 -2.77 16.05 -9.78
CA PHE A 87 -2.41 14.63 -9.82
C PHE A 87 -2.59 13.97 -8.45
N PRO A 88 -2.95 12.67 -8.40
CA PRO A 88 -3.07 11.94 -7.14
C PRO A 88 -1.73 11.84 -6.43
N SER A 89 -1.72 11.96 -5.10
CA SER A 89 -0.52 11.64 -4.31
C SER A 89 -0.21 10.14 -4.38
N LEU A 90 0.99 9.73 -3.95
CA LEU A 90 1.38 8.31 -3.92
C LEU A 90 0.75 7.55 -2.76
N ASP A 91 0.45 8.24 -1.66
CA ASP A 91 -0.10 7.66 -0.44
C ASP A 91 -1.64 7.73 -0.37
N GLY A 92 -2.29 8.32 -1.38
CA GLY A 92 -3.75 8.54 -1.42
C GLY A 92 -4.26 9.74 -0.63
N SER A 93 -3.38 10.54 -0.01
CA SER A 93 -3.75 11.81 0.63
C SER A 93 -4.57 12.73 -0.29
N CYS A 94 -5.53 13.43 0.30
CA CYS A 94 -6.36 14.44 -0.36
C CYS A 94 -7.18 13.93 -1.57
N ASN A 95 -7.32 12.60 -1.72
CA ASN A 95 -8.17 12.02 -2.76
C ASN A 95 -9.64 12.02 -2.31
N ALA A 96 -9.91 11.59 -1.07
CA ALA A 96 -11.24 11.62 -0.45
C ALA A 96 -11.29 12.57 0.76
N PRO A 97 -12.49 13.02 1.17
CA PRO A 97 -12.67 13.77 2.41
C PRO A 97 -12.02 13.04 3.60
N ASN A 98 -11.44 13.82 4.53
CA ASN A 98 -10.77 13.29 5.73
C ASN A 98 -9.64 12.27 5.46
N ASP A 99 -9.08 12.23 4.24
CA ASP A 99 -8.08 11.24 3.81
C ASP A 99 -8.55 9.78 3.95
N GLU A 100 -9.84 9.53 3.74
CA GLU A 100 -10.34 8.16 3.61
C GLU A 100 -9.62 7.43 2.47
N GLY A 101 -9.24 6.17 2.72
CA GLY A 101 -8.45 5.38 1.78
C GLY A 101 -6.96 5.73 1.68
N ARG A 102 -6.43 6.71 2.43
CA ARG A 102 -4.98 6.99 2.52
C ARG A 102 -4.21 5.82 3.17
N SER A 103 -2.94 5.65 2.80
CA SER A 103 -1.98 4.78 3.50
C SER A 103 -2.02 4.96 5.02
N MET A 104 -1.84 3.85 5.73
CA MET A 104 -1.89 3.69 7.18
C MET A 104 -3.27 3.85 7.83
N GLN A 105 -4.33 4.13 7.07
CA GLN A 105 -5.69 4.16 7.61
C GLN A 105 -6.21 2.74 7.94
N PRO A 106 -7.11 2.60 8.92
CA PRO A 106 -7.73 1.33 9.23
C PRO A 106 -8.68 0.87 8.11
N TYR A 107 -8.86 -0.43 7.99
CA TYR A 107 -9.96 -0.99 7.20
C TYR A 107 -11.31 -0.62 7.81
N LYS A 108 -12.36 -0.56 6.98
CA LYS A 108 -13.76 -0.39 7.43
C LYS A 108 -14.47 -1.73 7.46
N ARG A 109 -15.63 -1.83 8.11
CA ARG A 109 -16.35 -3.11 8.27
C ARG A 109 -17.77 -3.01 7.72
N LEU A 110 -18.24 -4.07 7.08
CA LEU A 110 -19.65 -4.18 6.67
C LEU A 110 -20.53 -4.59 7.85
N VAL A 111 -20.00 -5.42 8.74
CA VAL A 111 -20.65 -5.84 9.98
C VAL A 111 -19.76 -5.57 11.20
N PRO A 112 -20.32 -5.47 12.41
CA PRO A 112 -19.52 -5.28 13.61
C PRO A 112 -18.40 -6.32 13.77
N ALA A 113 -17.28 -5.92 14.37
CA ALA A 113 -16.20 -6.83 14.73
C ALA A 113 -16.70 -7.92 15.69
N ASP A 114 -16.29 -9.15 15.43
CA ASP A 114 -16.67 -10.37 16.13
C ASP A 114 -15.42 -11.04 16.72
N TYR A 115 -14.97 -10.49 17.85
CA TYR A 115 -13.88 -11.03 18.66
C TYR A 115 -14.45 -11.80 19.84
N CYS A 116 -13.76 -12.86 20.31
CA CYS A 116 -14.30 -13.72 21.37
C CYS A 116 -14.51 -12.98 22.71
N ASP A 117 -13.62 -12.04 23.01
CA ASP A 117 -13.66 -11.14 24.17
C ASP A 117 -14.36 -9.82 23.85
N GLY A 118 -14.95 -9.67 22.65
CA GLY A 118 -15.53 -8.43 22.15
C GLY A 118 -14.52 -7.33 21.85
N ARG A 119 -13.21 -7.60 21.94
CA ARG A 119 -12.17 -6.55 21.91
C ARG A 119 -11.08 -6.81 20.87
N GLN A 120 -10.39 -7.95 20.96
CA GLN A 120 -9.24 -8.23 20.09
C GLN A 120 -8.87 -9.71 19.96
N SER A 121 -9.40 -10.60 20.79
CA SER A 121 -9.04 -12.02 20.71
C SER A 121 -9.66 -12.67 19.47
N PRO A 122 -8.96 -13.62 18.82
CA PRO A 122 -9.51 -14.32 17.66
C PRO A 122 -10.92 -14.86 17.92
N ARG A 123 -11.79 -14.78 16.92
CA ARG A 123 -13.21 -15.19 17.01
C ARG A 123 -13.36 -16.59 17.61
N CYS A 124 -14.39 -16.76 18.43
CA CYS A 124 -14.82 -18.04 18.97
C CYS A 124 -16.28 -18.31 18.59
N SER A 125 -16.82 -19.46 18.99
CA SER A 125 -18.24 -19.75 18.81
C SER A 125 -19.11 -18.77 19.60
N SER A 126 -20.37 -18.64 19.17
CA SER A 126 -21.47 -17.99 19.88
C SER A 126 -21.62 -18.40 21.36
N ARG A 127 -21.06 -19.55 21.76
CA ARG A 127 -21.05 -20.06 23.14
C ARG A 127 -19.75 -19.80 23.90
N GLY A 128 -18.84 -18.99 23.35
CA GLY A 128 -17.54 -18.69 23.94
C GLY A 128 -16.50 -19.83 23.84
N ARG A 129 -16.80 -20.91 23.09
CA ARG A 129 -15.91 -22.06 22.92
C ARG A 129 -15.03 -21.93 21.67
N PRO A 130 -13.85 -22.57 21.62
CA PRO A 130 -13.03 -22.60 20.41
C PRO A 130 -13.81 -23.10 19.19
N LEU A 131 -13.64 -22.43 18.05
CA LEU A 131 -14.12 -22.89 16.75
C LEU A 131 -13.32 -24.13 16.29
N PRO A 132 -13.84 -24.96 15.37
CA PRO A 132 -13.09 -26.07 14.80
C PRO A 132 -11.75 -25.61 14.21
N SER A 133 -10.72 -26.47 14.26
CA SER A 133 -9.41 -26.17 13.67
C SER A 133 -9.56 -25.73 12.21
N GLU A 134 -8.88 -24.65 11.84
CA GLU A 134 -8.91 -24.11 10.48
C GLU A 134 -8.47 -25.16 9.45
N ARG A 135 -7.51 -26.00 9.82
CA ARG A 135 -7.03 -27.11 8.99
C ARG A 135 -8.07 -28.21 8.83
N GLN A 136 -8.82 -28.53 9.88
CA GLN A 136 -9.91 -29.51 9.78
C GLN A 136 -11.03 -29.01 8.87
N VAL A 137 -11.37 -27.72 8.94
CA VAL A 137 -12.33 -27.10 8.02
C VAL A 137 -11.86 -27.23 6.58
N MET A 138 -10.59 -26.92 6.29
CA MET A 138 -10.02 -27.07 4.94
C MET A 138 -9.99 -28.51 4.43
N ILE A 139 -9.59 -29.48 5.25
CA ILE A 139 -9.62 -30.90 4.88
C ILE A 139 -11.05 -31.34 4.58
N ARG A 140 -12.03 -30.92 5.39
CA ARG A 140 -13.44 -31.26 5.18
C ARG A 140 -14.00 -30.60 3.93
N MET A 141 -13.66 -29.33 3.67
CA MET A 141 -14.03 -28.62 2.45
C MET A 141 -13.48 -29.35 1.22
N ARG A 142 -12.20 -29.73 1.23
CA ARG A 142 -11.57 -30.52 0.17
C ARG A 142 -12.23 -31.87 -0.03
N GLY A 143 -12.50 -32.61 1.03
CA GLY A 143 -13.19 -33.91 0.94
C GLY A 143 -14.62 -33.80 0.40
N THR A 144 -15.31 -32.68 0.69
CA THR A 144 -16.67 -32.41 0.21
C THR A 144 -16.69 -31.99 -1.26
N ASN A 145 -15.75 -31.11 -1.66
CA ASN A 145 -15.72 -30.52 -3.00
C ASN A 145 -14.92 -31.37 -4.02
N GLY A 146 -14.05 -32.28 -3.57
CA GLY A 146 -13.20 -33.11 -4.44
C GLY A 146 -11.95 -32.38 -4.94
N ALA A 147 -11.31 -32.89 -6.00
CA ALA A 147 -10.17 -32.23 -6.63
C ALA A 147 -10.57 -30.88 -7.26
N PRO A 148 -9.66 -29.89 -7.37
CA PRO A 148 -10.00 -28.62 -8.00
C PRO A 148 -10.28 -28.89 -9.48
N THR A 149 -11.29 -28.23 -10.03
CA THR A 149 -11.68 -28.42 -11.42
C THR A 149 -11.40 -27.15 -12.22
N ARG A 150 -11.02 -27.36 -13.49
CA ARG A 150 -10.76 -26.30 -14.46
C ARG A 150 -11.98 -25.39 -14.63
N ASN A 151 -11.74 -24.10 -14.73
CA ASN A 151 -12.73 -23.11 -15.12
C ASN A 151 -13.07 -23.24 -16.64
N PRO A 152 -14.34 -23.42 -17.03
CA PRO A 152 -14.73 -23.52 -18.42
C PRO A 152 -14.61 -22.20 -19.19
N VAL A 153 -14.53 -21.07 -18.49
CA VAL A 153 -14.63 -19.71 -19.03
C VAL A 153 -13.32 -18.94 -18.89
N ALA A 154 -12.75 -18.87 -17.68
CA ALA A 154 -11.62 -18.00 -17.38
C ALA A 154 -10.25 -18.62 -17.69
N SER A 155 -9.35 -17.83 -18.27
CA SER A 155 -7.92 -18.14 -18.43
C SER A 155 -7.17 -17.89 -17.11
N TYR A 156 -5.93 -18.34 -17.00
CA TYR A 156 -5.11 -18.05 -15.81
C TYR A 156 -4.81 -16.55 -15.65
N ALA A 157 -4.82 -15.78 -16.74
CA ALA A 157 -4.68 -14.32 -16.69
C ALA A 157 -5.76 -13.65 -15.82
N PHE A 158 -6.97 -14.22 -15.72
CA PHE A 158 -8.01 -13.75 -14.79
C PHE A 158 -7.55 -13.85 -13.33
N THR A 159 -7.01 -15.01 -12.93
CA THR A 159 -6.48 -15.23 -11.58
C THR A 159 -5.30 -14.31 -11.28
N ALA A 160 -4.35 -14.21 -12.21
CA ALA A 160 -3.16 -13.38 -12.05
C ALA A 160 -3.51 -11.88 -11.96
N TRP A 161 -4.49 -11.40 -12.73
CA TRP A 161 -4.97 -10.03 -12.63
C TRP A 161 -5.57 -9.71 -11.27
N GLY A 162 -6.39 -10.62 -10.73
CA GLY A 162 -6.95 -10.47 -9.39
C GLY A 162 -5.87 -10.29 -8.31
N GLN A 163 -4.80 -11.08 -8.39
CA GLN A 163 -3.64 -10.94 -7.49
C GLN A 163 -2.93 -9.59 -7.70
N PHE A 164 -2.58 -9.26 -8.94
CA PHE A 164 -1.88 -8.01 -9.28
C PHE A 164 -2.66 -6.77 -8.82
N LEU A 165 -3.98 -6.75 -9.05
CA LEU A 165 -4.87 -5.68 -8.60
C LEU A 165 -4.98 -5.61 -7.06
N THR A 166 -5.06 -6.75 -6.38
CA THR A 166 -5.08 -6.78 -4.90
C THR A 166 -3.83 -6.11 -4.33
N HIS A 167 -2.68 -6.34 -4.97
CA HIS A 167 -1.40 -5.79 -4.52
C HIS A 167 -1.28 -4.28 -4.76
N ASP A 168 -2.18 -3.68 -5.54
CA ASP A 168 -2.27 -2.23 -5.72
C ASP A 168 -2.91 -1.55 -4.51
N ILE A 169 -3.93 -2.19 -3.91
CA ILE A 169 -4.82 -1.53 -2.94
C ILE A 169 -4.71 -2.07 -1.51
N ILE A 170 -4.04 -3.21 -1.29
CA ILE A 170 -3.99 -3.89 0.01
C ILE A 170 -2.57 -4.35 0.37
N GLN A 171 -2.08 -3.87 1.52
CA GLN A 171 -0.97 -4.46 2.27
C GLN A 171 -1.31 -4.40 3.76
N THR A 172 -1.42 -5.56 4.42
CA THR A 172 -1.64 -5.59 5.87
C THR A 172 -0.35 -6.07 6.55
N PRO A 173 0.41 -5.18 7.22
CA PRO A 173 1.65 -5.57 7.90
C PRO A 173 1.38 -6.52 9.07
N ASP A 174 2.34 -7.39 9.36
CA ASP A 174 2.34 -8.18 10.59
C ASP A 174 2.87 -7.32 11.77
N VAL A 175 2.51 -7.70 13.00
CA VAL A 175 3.08 -7.08 14.21
C VAL A 175 4.59 -7.35 14.31
N GLY A 176 5.36 -6.30 14.62
CA GLY A 176 6.81 -6.36 14.74
C GLY A 176 7.30 -7.20 15.93
N GLY A 177 8.47 -7.82 15.79
CA GLY A 177 9.19 -8.48 16.91
C GLY A 177 8.57 -9.79 17.43
N ALA A 178 7.49 -10.29 16.83
CA ALA A 178 6.87 -11.54 17.27
C ALA A 178 7.65 -12.78 16.79
N SER A 179 8.13 -13.59 17.74
CA SER A 179 8.56 -14.97 17.50
C SER A 179 7.43 -15.93 17.83
N CYS A 180 7.02 -16.74 16.85
CA CYS A 180 5.87 -17.65 16.97
C CYS A 180 6.31 -19.10 17.08
N ALA A 181 5.66 -19.84 17.99
CA ALA A 181 5.87 -21.25 18.20
C ALA A 181 4.53 -21.96 18.46
N CYS A 182 4.50 -23.28 18.26
CA CYS A 182 3.28 -24.09 18.42
C CYS A 182 2.74 -24.15 19.86
N ASN A 183 3.55 -23.79 20.86
CA ASN A 183 3.10 -23.73 22.26
C ASN A 183 2.22 -22.49 22.55
N GLY A 184 2.05 -21.58 21.59
CA GLY A 184 1.22 -20.39 21.77
C GLY A 184 1.76 -19.41 22.82
N SER A 185 3.06 -19.44 23.13
CA SER A 185 3.65 -18.61 24.18
C SER A 185 3.60 -17.10 23.89
N ASN A 186 3.34 -16.71 22.66
CA ASN A 186 3.30 -15.33 22.22
C ASN A 186 1.88 -14.96 21.76
N SER A 187 1.26 -14.01 22.46
CA SER A 187 -0.09 -13.50 22.17
C SER A 187 -0.21 -12.77 20.82
N ASN A 188 0.92 -12.38 20.24
CA ASN A 188 1.01 -11.82 18.89
C ASN A 188 1.01 -12.90 17.78
N CYS A 189 0.78 -14.16 18.13
CA CYS A 189 0.71 -15.28 17.21
C CYS A 189 -0.65 -15.97 17.33
N LYS A 190 -1.23 -16.34 16.18
CA LYS A 190 -2.40 -17.24 16.13
C LYS A 190 -1.93 -18.61 15.64
N VAL A 191 -2.03 -19.60 16.51
CA VAL A 191 -1.73 -20.99 16.19
C VAL A 191 -2.90 -21.61 15.40
N ILE A 192 -2.54 -22.43 14.41
CA ILE A 192 -3.43 -23.27 13.61
C ILE A 192 -3.02 -24.72 13.88
N GLU A 193 -3.87 -25.45 14.60
CA GLU A 193 -3.56 -26.81 15.04
C GLU A 193 -3.63 -27.80 13.88
N VAL A 194 -2.64 -28.70 13.81
CA VAL A 194 -2.58 -29.78 12.82
C VAL A 194 -2.57 -31.12 13.55
N ASN A 195 -3.59 -31.95 13.29
CA ASN A 195 -3.63 -33.31 13.83
C ASN A 195 -2.77 -34.23 12.93
N ARG A 196 -1.51 -34.43 13.33
CA ARG A 196 -0.53 -35.25 12.59
C ARG A 196 -0.91 -36.71 12.38
N GLN A 197 -1.86 -37.25 13.15
CA GLN A 197 -2.31 -38.64 12.98
C GLN A 197 -3.35 -38.78 11.86
N THR A 198 -4.01 -37.67 11.49
CA THR A 198 -5.13 -37.67 10.54
C THR A 198 -4.94 -36.73 9.35
N ASP A 199 -3.99 -35.80 9.42
CA ASP A 199 -3.65 -34.93 8.29
C ASP A 199 -3.01 -35.76 7.17
N PRO A 200 -3.49 -35.64 5.93
CA PRO A 200 -2.97 -36.44 4.81
C PRO A 200 -1.59 -36.02 4.32
N ILE A 201 -1.11 -34.80 4.65
CA ILE A 201 0.12 -34.23 4.07
C ILE A 201 1.01 -33.54 5.11
N LEU A 202 0.44 -32.71 5.99
CA LEU A 202 1.22 -31.87 6.90
C LEU A 202 1.72 -32.66 8.11
N THR A 203 3.04 -32.66 8.29
CA THR A 203 3.71 -33.38 9.40
C THR A 203 4.08 -32.48 10.58
N PHE A 204 4.00 -31.15 10.42
CA PHE A 204 4.19 -30.20 11.51
C PHE A 204 3.04 -30.31 12.52
N PRO A 205 3.29 -30.13 13.84
CA PRO A 205 2.23 -30.17 14.84
C PRO A 205 1.29 -28.96 14.77
N CYS A 206 1.74 -27.86 14.16
CA CYS A 206 0.93 -26.68 13.91
C CYS A 206 1.46 -25.89 12.72
N MET A 207 0.64 -24.96 12.25
CA MET A 207 1.06 -23.75 11.56
C MET A 207 0.73 -22.55 12.46
N PHE A 208 1.17 -21.35 12.11
CA PHE A 208 0.73 -20.14 12.81
C PHE A 208 0.83 -18.95 11.87
N ILE A 209 0.12 -17.88 12.22
CA ILE A 209 0.26 -16.57 11.60
C ILE A 209 0.70 -15.58 12.67
N LYS A 210 1.56 -14.63 12.30
CA LYS A 210 1.73 -13.41 13.10
C LYS A 210 0.45 -12.59 12.96
N ARG A 211 -0.01 -12.01 14.07
CA ARG A 211 -1.18 -11.12 14.06
C ARG A 211 -0.91 -9.89 13.18
N SER A 212 -1.95 -9.36 12.58
CA SER A 212 -1.83 -8.16 11.75
C SER A 212 -1.70 -6.93 12.63
N SER A 213 -0.82 -5.99 12.28
CA SER A 213 -0.72 -4.71 12.98
C SER A 213 -2.07 -3.99 12.95
N GLY A 214 -2.41 -3.38 14.07
CA GLY A 214 -3.67 -2.67 14.21
C GLY A 214 -3.55 -1.44 15.10
N LYS A 215 -4.70 -0.82 15.32
CA LYS A 215 -4.89 0.39 16.10
C LYS A 215 -6.16 0.29 16.92
N VAL A 216 -6.35 1.21 17.87
CA VAL A 216 -7.56 1.23 18.72
C VAL A 216 -8.69 1.87 17.93
N GLY A 217 -9.77 1.12 17.75
CA GLY A 217 -11.08 1.61 17.32
C GLY A 217 -12.10 1.50 18.45
N ALA A 218 -13.36 1.80 18.15
CA ALA A 218 -14.46 1.66 19.10
C ALA A 218 -15.70 1.08 18.43
N GLN A 219 -16.42 0.25 19.16
CA GLN A 219 -17.68 -0.36 18.76
C GLN A 219 -18.59 -0.48 19.98
N GLY A 220 -19.81 0.04 19.90
CA GLY A 220 -20.77 -0.04 21.01
C GLY A 220 -20.27 0.62 22.31
N GLY A 221 -19.37 1.60 22.22
CA GLY A 221 -18.74 2.24 23.38
C GLY A 221 -17.53 1.49 23.96
N GLU A 222 -17.21 0.31 23.44
CA GLU A 222 -16.07 -0.51 23.87
C GLU A 222 -14.89 -0.40 22.89
N PRO A 223 -13.63 -0.50 23.36
CA PRO A 223 -12.48 -0.46 22.48
C PRO A 223 -12.35 -1.77 21.69
N VAL A 224 -12.03 -1.67 20.42
CA VAL A 224 -11.83 -2.83 19.52
C VAL A 224 -10.56 -2.68 18.69
N ARG A 225 -9.92 -3.80 18.32
CA ARG A 225 -8.74 -3.79 17.45
C ARG A 225 -9.14 -3.64 16.00
N GLU A 226 -8.59 -2.62 15.33
CA GLU A 226 -8.77 -2.40 13.89
C GLU A 226 -7.45 -2.51 13.13
N GLN A 227 -7.40 -3.38 12.12
CA GLN A 227 -6.19 -3.58 11.32
C GLN A 227 -6.00 -2.44 10.32
N VAL A 228 -4.74 -2.13 10.02
CA VAL A 228 -4.36 -1.01 9.15
C VAL A 228 -3.96 -1.48 7.76
N ASN A 229 -4.27 -0.66 6.74
CA ASN A 229 -3.76 -0.82 5.40
C ASN A 229 -2.50 0.03 5.21
N GLN A 230 -1.37 -0.58 4.81
CA GLN A 230 -0.14 0.15 4.52
C GLN A 230 -0.18 0.90 3.18
N LEU A 231 -1.00 0.45 2.23
CA LEU A 231 -1.14 1.06 0.91
C LEU A 231 -2.29 2.07 0.87
N SER A 232 -2.29 2.89 -0.18
CA SER A 232 -3.49 3.61 -0.59
C SER A 232 -4.56 2.59 -0.99
N SER A 233 -5.83 2.96 -0.81
CA SER A 233 -6.96 2.11 -1.20
C SER A 233 -7.31 2.24 -2.69
N PHE A 234 -6.72 3.21 -3.39
CA PHE A 234 -7.11 3.59 -4.75
C PHE A 234 -6.41 2.73 -5.79
N ILE A 235 -7.10 2.44 -6.90
CA ILE A 235 -6.48 1.76 -8.06
C ILE A 235 -5.65 2.79 -8.83
N ASP A 236 -4.42 3.05 -8.39
CA ASP A 236 -3.59 4.15 -8.85
C ASP A 236 -2.18 3.73 -9.31
N GLY A 237 -1.95 2.42 -9.39
CA GLY A 237 -0.67 1.85 -9.82
C GLY A 237 0.39 1.86 -8.73
N THR A 238 0.04 1.99 -7.45
CA THR A 238 0.90 1.69 -6.29
C THR A 238 1.75 0.42 -6.49
N VAL A 239 1.18 -0.64 -7.08
CA VAL A 239 1.89 -1.90 -7.40
C VAL A 239 3.06 -1.73 -8.40
N VAL A 240 3.07 -0.63 -9.17
CA VAL A 240 4.08 -0.25 -10.15
C VAL A 240 5.03 0.82 -9.58
N TYR A 241 4.48 1.85 -8.93
CA TYR A 241 5.19 3.07 -8.54
C TYR A 241 5.66 3.12 -7.09
N GLY A 242 5.11 2.23 -6.25
CA GLY A 242 5.16 2.36 -4.80
C GLY A 242 4.25 3.48 -4.30
N PHE A 243 4.08 3.55 -2.98
CA PHE A 243 3.17 4.49 -2.32
C PHE A 243 3.92 5.62 -1.58
N THR A 244 5.25 5.74 -1.80
CA THR A 244 6.06 6.81 -1.18
C THR A 244 7.01 7.47 -2.16
N ASN A 245 7.34 8.74 -1.94
CA ASN A 245 8.33 9.45 -2.74
C ASN A 245 9.71 8.78 -2.67
N LYS A 246 10.10 8.21 -1.52
CA LYS A 246 11.34 7.42 -1.40
C LYS A 246 11.32 6.23 -2.35
N HIS A 247 10.24 5.46 -2.34
CA HIS A 247 10.09 4.29 -3.20
C HIS A 247 10.04 4.66 -4.69
N LYS A 248 9.21 5.65 -5.06
CA LYS A 248 9.15 6.19 -6.42
C LYS A 248 10.53 6.58 -6.93
N ASN A 249 11.26 7.41 -6.17
CA ASN A 249 12.57 7.92 -6.58
C ASN A 249 13.62 6.81 -6.73
N LEU A 250 13.50 5.71 -5.98
CA LEU A 250 14.36 4.54 -6.16
C LEU A 250 14.10 3.85 -7.51
N LEU A 251 12.84 3.80 -7.94
CA LEU A 251 12.39 3.12 -9.16
C LEU A 251 12.58 3.97 -10.43
N LEU A 252 12.67 5.31 -10.31
CA LEU A 252 12.88 6.22 -11.44
C LEU A 252 14.28 6.11 -12.04
N ASP A 253 14.37 6.12 -13.37
CA ASP A 253 15.64 6.21 -14.10
C ASP A 253 16.27 7.61 -13.95
N ALA A 254 17.51 7.76 -14.42
CA ALA A 254 18.32 8.97 -14.27
C ALA A 254 17.69 10.22 -14.91
N ASP A 255 16.77 10.04 -15.86
CA ASP A 255 16.08 11.14 -16.51
C ASP A 255 14.94 11.74 -15.66
N GLY A 256 14.51 11.04 -14.59
CA GLY A 256 13.45 11.43 -13.68
C GLY A 256 12.03 11.26 -14.24
N MET A 257 11.86 10.59 -15.38
CA MET A 257 10.57 10.36 -16.03
C MET A 257 10.29 8.87 -16.24
N HIS A 258 11.27 8.11 -16.71
CA HIS A 258 11.11 6.68 -16.94
C HIS A 258 11.29 5.88 -15.66
N LEU A 259 10.73 4.68 -15.60
CA LEU A 259 11.08 3.66 -14.62
C LEU A 259 12.32 2.89 -15.07
N LYS A 260 13.19 2.58 -14.13
CA LYS A 260 14.39 1.75 -14.34
C LYS A 260 13.97 0.40 -14.91
N MET A 261 14.72 -0.04 -15.91
CA MET A 261 14.63 -1.38 -16.48
C MET A 261 16.03 -1.97 -16.60
N ARG A 262 16.12 -3.29 -16.63
CA ARG A 262 17.36 -4.04 -16.84
C ARG A 262 17.27 -4.83 -18.13
N ASN A 263 18.31 -4.77 -18.95
CA ASN A 263 18.39 -5.58 -20.17
C ASN A 263 18.41 -7.09 -19.85
N SER A 264 17.71 -7.85 -20.68
CA SER A 264 17.66 -9.31 -20.65
C SER A 264 17.47 -9.84 -22.08
N PRO A 265 17.90 -11.08 -22.40
CA PRO A 265 17.80 -11.63 -23.77
C PRO A 265 16.38 -11.60 -24.34
N ASN A 266 15.36 -11.73 -23.48
CA ASN A 266 13.95 -11.72 -23.85
C ASN A 266 13.29 -10.35 -23.58
N GLY A 267 14.02 -9.26 -23.81
CA GLY A 267 13.54 -7.87 -23.62
C GLY A 267 13.71 -7.33 -22.19
N PRO A 268 13.52 -6.02 -21.96
CA PRO A 268 13.84 -5.38 -20.68
C PRO A 268 12.98 -5.88 -19.52
N ILE A 269 13.57 -6.28 -18.40
CA ILE A 269 12.86 -6.72 -17.19
C ILE A 269 13.04 -5.70 -16.06
N LEU A 270 12.36 -5.90 -14.95
CA LEU A 270 12.48 -5.02 -13.79
C LEU A 270 13.91 -4.99 -13.24
N PRO A 271 14.30 -3.91 -12.54
CA PRO A 271 15.64 -3.78 -11.99
C PRO A 271 15.89 -4.84 -10.91
N GLY A 272 17.12 -5.35 -10.87
CA GLY A 272 17.55 -6.27 -9.83
C GLY A 272 17.91 -5.54 -8.55
N VAL A 273 17.75 -6.20 -7.38
CA VAL A 273 18.13 -5.64 -6.06
C VAL A 273 19.57 -5.15 -5.99
N ASN A 274 20.48 -5.75 -6.77
CA ASN A 274 21.89 -5.37 -6.84
C ASN A 274 22.15 -4.02 -7.53
N GLN A 275 21.16 -3.45 -8.23
CA GLN A 275 21.23 -2.11 -8.82
C GLN A 275 20.91 -1.01 -7.78
N PHE A 276 20.55 -1.39 -6.55
CA PHE A 276 20.20 -0.48 -5.47
C PHE A 276 21.26 -0.54 -4.37
N ASN A 277 21.85 0.63 -4.07
CA ASN A 277 22.71 0.80 -2.91
C ASN A 277 21.90 1.20 -1.66
N ASP A 278 20.88 0.41 -1.34
CA ASP A 278 20.01 0.59 -0.17
C ASP A 278 19.81 -0.77 0.51
N ASP A 279 20.25 -0.90 1.76
CA ASP A 279 20.22 -2.18 2.49
C ASP A 279 18.79 -2.58 2.88
N GLN A 280 17.88 -1.61 3.04
CA GLN A 280 16.47 -1.90 3.27
C GLN A 280 15.85 -2.52 2.02
N ILE A 281 16.16 -2.02 0.82
CA ILE A 281 15.71 -2.64 -0.44
C ILE A 281 16.23 -4.06 -0.58
N LYS A 282 17.52 -4.30 -0.31
CA LYS A 282 18.10 -5.65 -0.38
C LYS A 282 17.41 -6.61 0.60
N LYS A 283 17.05 -6.13 1.78
CA LYS A 283 16.31 -6.89 2.80
C LYS A 283 14.87 -7.17 2.36
N ASP A 284 14.12 -6.15 1.94
CA ASP A 284 12.69 -6.25 1.63
C ASP A 284 12.42 -7.08 0.38
N PHE A 285 13.29 -6.99 -0.63
CA PHE A 285 13.16 -7.73 -1.89
C PHE A 285 14.05 -8.98 -1.96
N GLY A 286 14.88 -9.23 -0.94
CA GLY A 286 15.74 -10.41 -0.87
C GLY A 286 14.95 -11.72 -0.92
N THR A 287 15.48 -12.71 -1.63
CA THR A 287 14.92 -14.07 -1.66
C THR A 287 15.92 -15.04 -1.05
N ALA A 288 15.48 -15.88 -0.10
CA ALA A 288 16.33 -16.93 0.46
C ALA A 288 16.66 -18.00 -0.59
N ASN A 289 17.89 -18.54 -0.56
CA ASN A 289 18.37 -19.55 -1.51
C ASN A 289 17.50 -20.81 -1.55
N VAL A 290 16.78 -21.13 -0.48
CA VAL A 290 15.88 -22.29 -0.42
C VAL A 290 14.64 -22.19 -1.33
N PHE A 291 14.35 -20.98 -1.83
CA PHE A 291 13.30 -20.71 -2.82
C PHE A 291 13.85 -20.30 -4.19
N ASN A 292 15.10 -19.82 -4.23
CA ASN A 292 15.80 -19.38 -5.43
C ASN A 292 17.22 -19.93 -5.42
N ASP A 293 17.32 -21.25 -5.55
CA ASP A 293 18.57 -22.02 -5.47
C ASP A 293 19.49 -21.78 -6.67
N LYS A 294 18.93 -21.30 -7.78
CA LYS A 294 19.65 -20.86 -8.98
C LYS A 294 20.36 -19.52 -8.80
N GLY A 295 20.13 -18.81 -7.70
CA GLY A 295 20.84 -17.57 -7.38
C GLY A 295 20.51 -16.40 -8.30
N HIS A 296 19.33 -16.42 -8.94
CA HIS A 296 18.89 -15.32 -9.80
C HIS A 296 18.73 -14.05 -8.97
N THR A 297 19.09 -12.88 -9.52
CA THR A 297 18.91 -11.62 -8.80
C THR A 297 17.41 -11.30 -8.62
N PRO A 298 16.90 -11.14 -7.39
CA PRO A 298 15.51 -10.74 -7.16
C PRO A 298 15.18 -9.41 -7.84
N GLN A 299 13.97 -9.31 -8.38
CA GLN A 299 13.47 -8.12 -9.07
C GLN A 299 12.78 -7.16 -8.10
N VAL A 300 12.90 -5.86 -8.37
CA VAL A 300 12.34 -4.77 -7.56
C VAL A 300 11.24 -4.05 -8.34
N ALA A 301 10.11 -3.78 -7.69
CA ALA A 301 8.97 -3.06 -8.24
C ALA A 301 8.37 -2.12 -7.17
N GLY A 302 7.21 -1.52 -7.48
CA GLY A 302 6.40 -0.76 -6.52
C GLY A 302 5.85 -1.59 -5.34
N ASP A 303 5.89 -2.92 -5.43
CA ASP A 303 5.40 -3.83 -4.39
C ASP A 303 6.41 -4.96 -4.13
N THR A 304 6.61 -5.34 -2.86
CA THR A 304 7.60 -6.35 -2.45
C THR A 304 7.20 -7.79 -2.79
N ARG A 305 5.92 -8.03 -3.11
CA ARG A 305 5.39 -9.35 -3.46
C ARG A 305 5.56 -9.66 -4.94
N VAL A 306 6.20 -8.78 -5.72
CA VAL A 306 6.47 -8.95 -7.16
C VAL A 306 7.04 -10.33 -7.53
N MET A 307 7.87 -10.91 -6.67
CA MET A 307 8.52 -12.19 -6.90
C MET A 307 7.66 -13.40 -6.54
N GLU A 308 6.46 -13.25 -5.97
CA GLU A 308 5.69 -14.39 -5.43
C GLU A 308 5.52 -15.53 -6.46
N ASN A 309 5.30 -15.19 -7.73
CA ASN A 309 5.40 -16.14 -8.85
C ASN A 309 5.82 -15.44 -10.17
N PRO A 310 6.41 -16.18 -11.14
CA PRO A 310 6.84 -15.64 -12.43
C PRO A 310 5.78 -14.89 -13.23
N ILE A 311 4.51 -15.30 -13.15
CA ILE A 311 3.44 -14.69 -13.94
C ILE A 311 3.06 -13.33 -13.34
N LEU A 312 2.95 -13.22 -12.02
CA LEU A 312 2.78 -11.94 -11.33
C LEU A 312 3.91 -10.97 -11.68
N MET A 313 5.17 -11.41 -11.59
CA MET A 313 6.35 -10.62 -11.97
C MET A 313 6.28 -10.09 -13.41
N SER A 314 5.66 -10.86 -14.31
CA SER A 314 5.48 -10.46 -15.71
C SER A 314 4.43 -9.35 -15.85
N PHE A 315 3.35 -9.36 -15.05
CA PHE A 315 2.40 -8.24 -14.98
C PHE A 315 3.04 -6.96 -14.46
N HIS A 316 3.90 -7.03 -13.44
CA HIS A 316 4.67 -5.85 -12.99
C HIS A 316 5.57 -5.29 -14.11
N THR A 317 6.28 -6.18 -14.82
CA THR A 317 7.13 -5.78 -15.96
C THR A 317 6.29 -5.12 -17.06
N MET A 318 5.11 -5.65 -17.35
CA MET A 318 4.20 -5.14 -18.37
C MET A 318 3.75 -3.71 -18.09
N PHE A 319 3.34 -3.40 -16.87
CA PHE A 319 2.90 -2.04 -16.53
C PHE A 319 4.05 -1.05 -16.34
N ALA A 320 5.24 -1.51 -15.91
CA ALA A 320 6.43 -0.66 -15.93
C ALA A 320 6.83 -0.27 -17.37
N ARG A 321 6.75 -1.22 -18.31
CA ARG A 321 6.97 -0.94 -19.74
C ARG A 321 5.89 -0.05 -20.34
N LEU A 322 4.62 -0.23 -19.93
CA LEU A 322 3.53 0.66 -20.36
C LEU A 322 3.84 2.09 -19.95
N HIS A 323 4.25 2.33 -18.70
CA HIS A 323 4.63 3.66 -18.24
C HIS A 323 5.73 4.26 -19.11
N ASN A 324 6.83 3.53 -19.34
CA ASN A 324 7.95 4.03 -20.12
C ASN A 324 7.56 4.40 -21.56
N ARG A 325 6.74 3.56 -22.20
CA ARG A 325 6.20 3.87 -23.52
C ARG A 325 5.36 5.16 -23.52
N VAL A 326 4.51 5.32 -22.50
CA VAL A 326 3.68 6.52 -22.38
C VAL A 326 4.53 7.76 -22.17
N VAL A 327 5.62 7.67 -21.40
CA VAL A 327 6.60 8.76 -21.25
C VAL A 327 7.18 9.14 -22.61
N ASP A 328 7.64 8.18 -23.43
CA ASP A 328 8.17 8.45 -24.77
C ASP A 328 7.17 9.18 -25.66
N ASP A 329 5.91 8.70 -25.69
CA ASP A 329 4.84 9.31 -26.50
C ASP A 329 4.47 10.71 -26.00
N LEU A 330 4.41 10.94 -24.68
CA LEU A 330 4.13 12.25 -24.11
C LEU A 330 5.26 13.26 -24.35
N VAL A 331 6.53 12.84 -24.26
CA VAL A 331 7.69 13.69 -24.59
C VAL A 331 7.68 14.07 -26.06
N LYS A 332 7.30 13.14 -26.94
CA LYS A 332 7.18 13.40 -28.38
C LYS A 332 6.10 14.44 -28.67
N GLU A 333 4.92 14.30 -28.08
CA GLU A 333 3.82 15.26 -28.27
C GLU A 333 4.04 16.60 -27.56
N ASN A 334 4.78 16.58 -26.45
CA ASN A 334 5.02 17.76 -25.62
C ASN A 334 6.51 17.91 -25.19
N PRO A 335 7.43 18.25 -26.13
CA PRO A 335 8.87 18.29 -25.82
C PRO A 335 9.30 19.33 -24.78
N LYS A 336 8.42 20.29 -24.45
CA LYS A 336 8.68 21.38 -23.49
C LYS A 336 8.10 21.11 -22.10
N TRP A 337 7.39 20.00 -21.88
CA TRP A 337 6.84 19.70 -20.56
C TRP A 337 7.96 19.45 -19.55
N ALA A 338 7.73 19.92 -18.32
CA ALA A 338 8.58 19.57 -17.19
C ALA A 338 8.55 18.05 -16.97
N LYS A 339 9.70 17.49 -16.60
CA LYS A 339 9.87 16.04 -16.39
C LYS A 339 8.86 15.46 -15.41
N GLU A 340 8.66 16.14 -14.29
CA GLU A 340 7.68 15.73 -13.27
C GLU A 340 6.25 15.69 -13.82
N ARG A 341 5.87 16.63 -14.71
CA ARG A 341 4.57 16.60 -15.38
C ARG A 341 4.44 15.36 -16.26
N VAL A 342 5.45 15.07 -17.09
CA VAL A 342 5.45 13.88 -17.95
C VAL A 342 5.27 12.60 -17.12
N PHE A 343 6.03 12.45 -16.04
CA PHE A 343 5.89 11.29 -15.14
C PHE A 343 4.47 11.19 -14.56
N ASN A 344 3.94 12.29 -14.04
CA ASN A 344 2.63 12.30 -13.40
C ASN A 344 1.48 12.03 -14.39
N GLU A 345 1.56 12.55 -15.62
CA GLU A 345 0.61 12.26 -16.70
C GLU A 345 0.68 10.79 -17.11
N ALA A 346 1.89 10.23 -17.25
CA ALA A 346 2.07 8.80 -17.54
C ALA A 346 1.52 7.91 -16.42
N ARG A 347 1.77 8.26 -15.14
CA ARG A 347 1.19 7.55 -13.98
C ARG A 347 -0.34 7.66 -13.97
N LEU A 348 -0.90 8.86 -14.20
CA LEU A 348 -2.34 9.06 -14.24
C LEU A 348 -2.99 8.22 -15.35
N PHE A 349 -2.37 8.15 -16.52
CA PHE A 349 -2.81 7.28 -17.62
C PHE A 349 -2.77 5.81 -17.23
N VAL A 350 -1.66 5.30 -16.67
CA VAL A 350 -1.56 3.89 -16.24
C VAL A 350 -2.61 3.55 -15.18
N GLY A 351 -2.84 4.41 -14.19
CA GLY A 351 -3.92 4.24 -13.22
C GLY A 351 -5.30 4.18 -13.89
N ALA A 352 -5.56 5.02 -14.89
CA ALA A 352 -6.79 4.98 -15.67
C ALA A 352 -6.95 3.66 -16.46
N ILE A 353 -5.86 3.11 -17.01
CA ILE A 353 -5.87 1.81 -17.69
C ILE A 353 -6.17 0.66 -16.71
N LEU A 354 -5.59 0.68 -15.50
CA LEU A 354 -5.90 -0.31 -14.46
C LEU A 354 -7.39 -0.28 -14.08
N LYS A 355 -7.96 0.92 -13.88
CA LYS A 355 -9.40 1.12 -13.62
C LYS A 355 -10.24 0.63 -14.78
N GLN A 356 -9.90 1.02 -16.01
CA GLN A 356 -10.62 0.65 -17.23
C GLN A 356 -10.68 -0.87 -17.41
N ILE A 357 -9.54 -1.56 -17.38
CA ILE A 357 -9.47 -3.02 -17.57
C ILE A 357 -10.24 -3.73 -16.45
N THR A 358 -10.08 -3.29 -15.21
CA THR A 358 -10.75 -3.90 -14.06
C THR A 358 -12.27 -3.83 -14.19
N TYR A 359 -12.83 -2.66 -14.48
CA TYR A 359 -14.28 -2.47 -14.48
C TYR A 359 -14.95 -2.91 -15.80
N SER A 360 -14.24 -2.84 -16.93
CA SER A 360 -14.81 -3.20 -18.24
C SER A 360 -14.57 -4.66 -18.65
N GLU A 361 -13.49 -5.30 -18.20
CA GLU A 361 -13.12 -6.65 -18.62
C GLU A 361 -13.16 -7.67 -17.47
N TYR A 362 -12.63 -7.33 -16.28
CA TYR A 362 -12.49 -8.27 -15.16
C TYR A 362 -13.78 -8.45 -14.34
N LEU A 363 -14.38 -7.36 -13.83
CA LEU A 363 -15.58 -7.43 -12.98
C LEU A 363 -16.78 -8.11 -13.66
N PRO A 364 -17.05 -7.94 -14.97
CA PRO A 364 -18.14 -8.64 -15.64
C PRO A 364 -18.00 -10.17 -15.70
N ILE A 365 -16.77 -10.70 -15.56
CA ILE A 365 -16.49 -12.13 -15.45
C ILE A 365 -16.67 -12.57 -14.00
N LEU A 366 -16.11 -11.82 -13.05
CA LEU A 366 -16.17 -12.14 -11.63
C LEU A 366 -17.62 -12.12 -11.08
N LEU A 367 -18.36 -11.04 -11.34
CA LEU A 367 -19.71 -10.79 -10.79
C LEU A 367 -20.84 -11.22 -11.74
N GLY A 368 -20.53 -11.45 -13.02
CA GLY A 368 -21.52 -11.77 -14.05
C GLY A 368 -22.33 -10.57 -14.52
N ARG A 369 -22.90 -10.67 -15.72
CA ARG A 369 -23.63 -9.55 -16.37
C ARG A 369 -24.84 -9.06 -15.57
N ASN A 370 -25.53 -9.98 -14.91
CA ASN A 370 -26.75 -9.66 -14.17
C ASN A 370 -26.43 -8.72 -13.01
N ALA A 371 -25.40 -9.04 -12.22
CA ALA A 371 -24.94 -8.14 -11.15
C ALA A 371 -24.48 -6.79 -11.74
N ILE A 372 -23.61 -6.78 -12.76
CA ILE A 372 -23.17 -5.52 -13.38
C ILE A 372 -24.33 -4.65 -13.89
N ASN A 373 -25.40 -5.27 -14.40
CA ASN A 373 -26.60 -4.55 -14.85
C ASN A 373 -27.46 -4.03 -13.69
N LEU A 374 -27.57 -4.79 -12.60
CA LEU A 374 -28.29 -4.41 -11.39
C LEU A 374 -27.64 -3.23 -10.67
N PHE A 375 -26.32 -3.06 -10.83
CA PHE A 375 -25.54 -2.03 -10.15
C PHE A 375 -24.81 -1.14 -11.15
N PRO A 376 -25.49 -0.12 -11.73
CA PRO A 376 -24.89 0.79 -12.69
C PRO A 376 -23.63 1.51 -12.20
N ALA A 377 -23.44 1.61 -10.87
CA ALA A 377 -22.29 2.25 -10.25
C ALA A 377 -20.95 1.61 -10.67
N VAL A 378 -20.90 0.29 -10.85
CA VAL A 378 -19.68 -0.41 -11.32
C VAL A 378 -19.60 -0.57 -12.85
N ARG A 379 -20.57 -0.01 -13.59
CA ARG A 379 -20.55 -0.06 -15.06
C ARG A 379 -19.71 1.08 -15.61
N MET A 380 -18.93 0.79 -16.66
CA MET A 380 -18.26 1.84 -17.45
C MET A 380 -19.26 2.57 -18.34
N SER A 381 -19.10 3.89 -18.46
CA SER A 381 -19.90 4.67 -19.40
C SER A 381 -19.47 4.39 -20.85
N LYS A 382 -20.36 4.66 -21.82
CA LYS A 382 -20.02 4.51 -23.25
C LYS A 382 -18.87 5.45 -23.63
N ALA A 383 -18.11 5.12 -24.68
CA ALA A 383 -16.92 5.86 -25.13
C ALA A 383 -17.13 7.39 -25.13
N ASP A 384 -18.17 7.87 -25.83
CA ASP A 384 -18.44 9.32 -26.03
C ASP A 384 -19.33 9.96 -24.97
N LYS A 385 -19.55 9.31 -23.82
CA LYS A 385 -20.44 9.84 -22.78
C LYS A 385 -19.73 9.84 -21.43
N ARG A 386 -19.76 10.98 -20.75
CA ARG A 386 -19.55 11.01 -19.30
C ARG A 386 -20.80 10.49 -18.60
N PRO A 387 -20.67 9.84 -17.43
CA PRO A 387 -21.83 9.64 -16.58
C PRO A 387 -22.48 11.00 -16.31
N ALA A 388 -23.81 11.08 -16.42
CA ALA A 388 -24.53 12.26 -15.96
C ALA A 388 -24.14 12.48 -14.48
N ARG A 389 -23.97 13.74 -14.06
CA ARG A 389 -23.85 14.10 -12.64
C ARG A 389 -25.12 13.62 -11.95
N THR A 390 -25.10 12.39 -11.46
CA THR A 390 -26.17 11.87 -10.66
C THR A 390 -26.01 12.53 -9.30
N ARG A 391 -26.81 13.58 -9.10
CA ARG A 391 -27.15 14.10 -7.78
C ARG A 391 -27.91 12.97 -7.10
N PHE A 392 -27.18 12.09 -6.43
CA PHE A 392 -27.81 10.97 -5.74
C PHE A 392 -28.32 11.46 -4.39
N MET A 393 -29.54 11.00 -4.11
CA MET A 393 -30.25 11.28 -2.88
C MET A 393 -29.38 10.84 -1.71
N LYS A 394 -29.31 11.72 -0.71
CA LYS A 394 -28.86 11.39 0.64
C LYS A 394 -29.55 10.06 1.03
N GLU A 395 -28.80 8.97 1.16
CA GLU A 395 -29.29 7.68 1.69
C GLU A 395 -29.58 7.88 3.19
N LEU A 396 -30.62 8.65 3.51
CA LEU A 396 -30.91 9.10 4.88
C LEU A 396 -31.88 8.19 5.64
N ASP A 397 -32.49 7.19 5.01
CA ASP A 397 -33.61 6.48 5.64
C ASP A 397 -33.22 5.10 6.25
N GLU A 398 -32.09 4.49 5.85
CA GLU A 398 -31.67 3.15 6.36
C GLU A 398 -30.51 3.18 7.38
N GLU A 399 -29.68 4.23 7.42
CA GLU A 399 -28.73 4.45 8.53
C GLU A 399 -29.47 4.43 9.87
N GLU A 400 -30.68 4.99 9.93
CA GLU A 400 -31.54 4.96 11.10
C GLU A 400 -32.02 3.55 11.50
N ILE A 401 -32.21 2.62 10.55
CA ILE A 401 -32.74 1.27 10.84
C ILE A 401 -31.63 0.34 11.39
N MET A 402 -30.43 0.39 10.81
CA MET A 402 -29.26 -0.37 11.31
C MET A 402 -28.75 0.18 12.64
N GLN A 403 -28.80 1.50 12.84
CA GLN A 403 -28.53 2.16 14.12
C GLN A 403 -29.46 1.64 15.23
N ARG A 404 -30.76 1.46 14.94
CA ARG A 404 -31.77 1.04 15.94
C ARG A 404 -31.56 -0.38 16.51
N ASN A 405 -30.87 -1.27 15.80
CA ASN A 405 -30.69 -2.67 16.23
C ASN A 405 -29.29 -3.01 16.77
N THR A 406 -28.23 -2.29 16.37
CA THR A 406 -26.83 -2.67 16.71
C THR A 406 -25.94 -1.52 17.19
N GLY A 407 -26.34 -0.25 16.96
CA GLY A 407 -25.47 0.90 17.22
C GLY A 407 -24.23 1.00 16.32
N PHE A 408 -24.11 0.15 15.30
CA PHE A 408 -23.02 0.16 14.32
C PHE A 408 -23.49 0.74 12.98
N MET A 409 -22.66 1.58 12.37
CA MET A 409 -22.92 2.18 11.06
C MET A 409 -21.91 1.65 10.03
N PRO A 410 -22.37 0.88 9.02
CA PRO A 410 -21.53 0.51 7.89
C PRO A 410 -20.97 1.74 7.16
N PRO A 411 -19.83 1.64 6.45
CA PRO A 411 -19.27 2.74 5.69
C PRO A 411 -20.20 3.17 4.56
N ALA A 412 -20.19 4.46 4.23
CA ALA A 412 -20.90 4.97 3.07
C ALA A 412 -20.36 4.35 1.76
N GLN A 413 -21.23 4.26 0.75
CA GLN A 413 -20.85 3.69 -0.56
C GLN A 413 -19.81 4.53 -1.33
N ASP A 414 -19.44 5.71 -0.84
CA ASP A 414 -18.38 6.56 -1.38
C ASP A 414 -17.16 6.69 -0.45
N ASP A 415 -17.11 6.01 0.71
CA ASP A 415 -15.88 5.87 1.51
C ASP A 415 -14.95 4.86 0.82
N PRO A 416 -13.82 5.29 0.21
CA PRO A 416 -12.96 4.41 -0.56
C PRO A 416 -12.14 3.43 0.29
N SER A 417 -12.14 3.55 1.61
CA SER A 417 -11.35 2.71 2.52
C SER A 417 -11.67 1.23 2.35
N ILE A 418 -10.65 0.36 2.25
CA ILE A 418 -10.90 -1.05 1.99
C ILE A 418 -11.69 -1.72 3.15
N ARG A 419 -12.63 -2.62 2.81
CA ARG A 419 -13.47 -3.34 3.76
C ARG A 419 -12.75 -4.57 4.31
N GLN A 420 -12.93 -4.86 5.59
CA GLN A 420 -12.34 -6.02 6.25
C GLN A 420 -12.80 -7.33 5.60
N GLU A 421 -14.10 -7.48 5.37
CA GLU A 421 -14.68 -8.66 4.73
C GLU A 421 -14.12 -8.86 3.32
N PHE A 422 -13.78 -7.77 2.61
CA PHE A 422 -13.13 -7.82 1.30
C PHE A 422 -11.70 -8.36 1.40
N ILE A 423 -10.88 -7.88 2.35
CA ILE A 423 -9.45 -8.25 2.42
C ILE A 423 -9.18 -9.64 2.98
N VAL A 424 -10.01 -10.18 3.87
CA VAL A 424 -9.78 -11.50 4.47
C VAL A 424 -10.60 -12.61 3.84
N ALA A 425 -11.67 -12.27 3.09
CA ALA A 425 -12.54 -13.28 2.48
C ALA A 425 -12.90 -12.97 1.03
N GLY A 426 -13.65 -11.89 0.77
CA GLY A 426 -14.30 -11.59 -0.51
C GLY A 426 -13.36 -11.61 -1.71
N PHE A 427 -12.20 -10.95 -1.61
CA PHE A 427 -11.22 -10.90 -2.70
C PHE A 427 -10.16 -12.01 -2.61
N ARG A 428 -10.19 -12.83 -1.55
CA ARG A 428 -9.36 -14.04 -1.42
C ARG A 428 -9.95 -15.26 -2.08
N VAL A 429 -11.17 -15.19 -2.62
CA VAL A 429 -11.75 -16.29 -3.41
C VAL A 429 -10.84 -16.69 -4.58
N GLY A 430 -10.06 -15.73 -5.10
CA GLY A 430 -9.03 -15.94 -6.13
C GLY A 430 -7.97 -16.99 -5.76
N HIS A 431 -7.67 -17.20 -4.47
CA HIS A 431 -6.70 -18.22 -4.04
C HIS A 431 -7.11 -19.65 -4.44
N SER A 432 -8.42 -19.94 -4.49
CA SER A 432 -8.93 -21.24 -4.95
C SER A 432 -8.85 -21.43 -6.47
N THR A 433 -8.61 -20.34 -7.21
CA THR A 433 -8.54 -20.33 -8.67
C THR A 433 -7.13 -20.57 -9.21
N VAL A 434 -6.14 -20.63 -8.33
CA VAL A 434 -4.73 -20.90 -8.66
C VAL A 434 -4.56 -22.37 -9.11
N PRO A 435 -3.91 -22.64 -10.26
CA PRO A 435 -3.64 -23.99 -10.76
C PRO A 435 -2.43 -24.63 -10.06
N GLU A 436 -2.24 -25.93 -10.29
CA GLU A 436 -1.05 -26.66 -9.80
C GLU A 436 0.23 -26.24 -10.52
N GLN A 437 0.12 -25.83 -11.79
CA GLN A 437 1.24 -25.56 -12.68
C GLN A 437 1.15 -24.17 -13.31
N LEU A 438 2.29 -23.49 -13.36
CA LEU A 438 2.50 -22.31 -14.19
C LEU A 438 2.86 -22.76 -15.60
N VAL A 439 2.46 -21.96 -16.59
CA VAL A 439 2.68 -22.24 -18.01
C VAL A 439 3.39 -21.04 -18.63
N SER A 440 4.39 -21.29 -19.47
CA SER A 440 4.86 -20.33 -20.48
C SER A 440 4.41 -20.78 -21.87
N ALA A 441 4.29 -19.86 -22.81
CA ALA A 441 3.87 -20.19 -24.17
C ALA A 441 4.66 -19.41 -25.25
N ASN A 442 4.75 -20.02 -26.43
CA ASN A 442 5.35 -19.42 -27.63
C ASN A 442 4.40 -18.42 -28.32
N SER A 443 4.85 -17.72 -29.36
CA SER A 443 4.08 -16.69 -30.07
C SER A 443 2.75 -17.16 -30.68
N ASN A 444 2.55 -18.47 -30.84
CA ASN A 444 1.30 -19.07 -31.31
C ASN A 444 0.34 -19.45 -30.17
N LEU A 445 0.61 -19.00 -28.93
CA LEU A 445 -0.13 -19.35 -27.71
C LEU A 445 -0.11 -20.85 -27.41
N GLN A 446 0.91 -21.57 -27.90
CA GLN A 446 1.11 -22.97 -27.55
C GLN A 446 2.05 -23.07 -26.36
N ALA A 447 1.67 -23.89 -25.38
CA ALA A 447 2.48 -24.13 -24.18
C ALA A 447 3.90 -24.59 -24.57
N GLN A 448 4.89 -23.93 -24.00
CA GLN A 448 6.31 -24.19 -24.22
C GLN A 448 6.95 -24.86 -23.00
N ASP A 449 6.58 -24.43 -21.80
CA ASP A 449 7.04 -24.98 -20.53
C ASP A 449 5.88 -25.07 -19.52
N ARG A 450 5.97 -26.04 -18.62
CA ARG A 450 5.02 -26.27 -17.51
C ARG A 450 5.82 -26.56 -16.25
N ARG A 451 5.62 -25.76 -15.21
CA ARG A 451 6.32 -25.91 -13.94
C ARG A 451 5.36 -25.97 -12.77
N ASP A 452 5.62 -26.90 -11.87
CA ASP A 452 4.84 -27.08 -10.64
C ASP A 452 4.99 -25.84 -9.74
N LEU A 453 3.88 -25.15 -9.43
CA LEU A 453 3.90 -23.92 -8.62
C LEU A 453 4.49 -24.18 -7.22
N LYS A 454 4.26 -25.36 -6.65
CA LYS A 454 4.82 -25.79 -5.35
C LYS A 454 6.35 -25.69 -5.26
N ASP A 455 7.05 -25.67 -6.39
CA ASP A 455 8.51 -25.63 -6.49
C ASP A 455 9.01 -24.33 -7.17
N ASN A 456 8.11 -23.38 -7.46
CA ASN A 456 8.41 -22.17 -8.24
C ASN A 456 7.86 -20.88 -7.59
N TYR A 457 7.64 -20.89 -6.28
CA TYR A 457 7.40 -19.65 -5.51
C TYR A 457 8.72 -18.90 -5.31
N PHE A 458 8.73 -17.59 -5.54
CA PHE A 458 9.93 -16.74 -5.45
C PHE A 458 11.08 -17.10 -6.40
N ASP A 459 10.83 -17.98 -7.38
CA ASP A 459 11.77 -18.34 -8.42
C ASP A 459 11.47 -17.55 -9.70
N PRO A 460 12.37 -16.65 -10.18
CA PRO A 460 12.16 -15.89 -11.40
C PRO A 460 12.50 -16.68 -12.68
N ASP A 461 12.98 -17.91 -12.57
CA ASP A 461 13.66 -18.63 -13.65
C ASP A 461 12.80 -18.79 -14.91
N MET A 462 11.52 -19.14 -14.78
CA MET A 462 10.61 -19.22 -15.94
C MET A 462 10.55 -17.90 -16.72
N SER A 463 10.50 -16.76 -16.02
CA SER A 463 10.45 -15.45 -16.67
C SER A 463 11.80 -15.01 -17.21
N ILE A 464 12.91 -15.52 -16.68
CA ILE A 464 14.25 -15.25 -17.22
C ILE A 464 14.46 -16.05 -18.51
N GLU A 465 14.14 -17.34 -18.49
CA GLU A 465 14.32 -18.25 -19.63
C GLU A 465 13.37 -17.93 -20.80
N HIS A 466 12.08 -17.71 -20.53
CA HIS A 466 11.05 -17.52 -21.57
C HIS A 466 10.60 -16.07 -21.76
N GLY A 467 11.09 -15.15 -20.93
CA GLY A 467 10.69 -13.75 -20.93
C GLY A 467 9.32 -13.49 -20.28
N PRO A 468 9.06 -12.26 -19.81
CA PRO A 468 7.74 -11.83 -19.35
C PRO A 468 6.62 -12.10 -20.36
N GLY A 469 6.87 -11.87 -21.65
CA GLY A 469 5.94 -12.14 -22.74
C GLY A 469 5.61 -13.63 -22.89
N GLY A 470 6.58 -14.53 -22.64
CA GLY A 470 6.33 -15.97 -22.59
C GLY A 470 5.39 -16.38 -21.45
N CYS A 471 5.59 -15.80 -20.28
CA CYS A 471 4.71 -15.99 -19.11
C CYS A 471 3.30 -15.42 -19.35
N ILE A 472 3.17 -14.22 -19.92
CA ILE A 472 1.86 -13.61 -20.23
C ILE A 472 1.10 -14.42 -21.28
N ARG A 473 1.76 -14.92 -22.34
CA ARG A 473 1.13 -15.87 -23.27
C ARG A 473 0.70 -17.16 -22.58
N GLY A 474 1.52 -17.66 -21.67
CA GLY A 474 1.20 -18.82 -20.86
C GLY A 474 0.00 -18.59 -19.94
N ALA A 475 -0.15 -17.40 -19.37
CA ALA A 475 -1.33 -17.02 -18.59
C ALA A 475 -2.61 -16.93 -19.44
N MET A 476 -2.50 -16.49 -20.70
CA MET A 476 -3.62 -16.48 -21.66
C MET A 476 -4.04 -17.88 -22.13
N ALA A 477 -3.05 -18.76 -22.35
CA ALA A 477 -3.27 -20.12 -22.83
C ALA A 477 -3.63 -21.09 -21.71
N GLY A 478 -3.13 -20.82 -20.50
CA GLY A 478 -3.36 -21.59 -19.28
C GLY A 478 -4.75 -21.35 -18.70
N ASP A 479 -5.15 -22.27 -17.83
CA ASP A 479 -6.48 -22.28 -17.25
C ASP A 479 -6.47 -21.88 -15.78
N SER A 480 -7.51 -21.13 -15.40
CA SER A 480 -7.85 -20.92 -14.01
C SER A 480 -8.61 -22.13 -13.46
N ASN A 481 -8.52 -22.36 -12.15
CA ASN A 481 -9.42 -23.27 -11.43
C ASN A 481 -10.74 -22.56 -11.06
N ARG A 482 -11.79 -23.33 -10.81
CA ARG A 482 -13.06 -22.76 -10.32
C ARG A 482 -12.92 -22.28 -8.88
N VAL A 483 -13.52 -21.13 -8.59
CA VAL A 483 -13.81 -20.72 -7.20
C VAL A 483 -14.60 -21.83 -6.50
N SER A 484 -14.03 -22.38 -5.43
CA SER A 484 -14.61 -23.45 -4.62
C SER A 484 -13.82 -23.69 -3.34
N GLY A 485 -14.30 -24.58 -2.47
CA GLY A 485 -13.53 -25.10 -1.33
C GLY A 485 -12.37 -26.04 -1.71
N SER A 486 -12.08 -26.24 -3.00
CA SER A 486 -11.02 -27.13 -3.49
C SER A 486 -9.83 -26.36 -4.04
N TYR A 487 -8.68 -26.51 -3.37
CA TYR A 487 -7.44 -25.80 -3.69
C TYR A 487 -6.45 -26.68 -4.43
N ALA A 488 -5.62 -26.12 -5.29
CA ALA A 488 -4.42 -26.83 -5.75
C ALA A 488 -3.58 -27.29 -4.55
N GLN A 489 -2.94 -28.47 -4.61
CA GLN A 489 -1.98 -28.90 -3.59
C GLN A 489 -0.83 -27.89 -3.44
N ALA A 490 -0.47 -27.22 -4.53
CA ALA A 490 0.47 -26.10 -4.54
C ALA A 490 0.13 -24.97 -3.55
N THR A 491 -1.15 -24.79 -3.18
CA THR A 491 -1.59 -23.77 -2.21
C THR A 491 -2.18 -24.37 -0.93
N MET A 492 -2.77 -25.57 -0.98
CA MET A 492 -3.41 -26.23 0.17
C MET A 492 -2.42 -26.91 1.12
N SER A 493 -1.22 -27.27 0.65
CA SER A 493 -0.24 -27.93 1.50
C SER A 493 1.22 -27.66 1.12
N HIS A 494 1.47 -27.01 -0.02
CA HIS A 494 2.82 -26.68 -0.48
C HIS A 494 3.01 -25.17 -0.68
N LEU A 495 2.16 -24.33 -0.07
CA LEU A 495 2.37 -22.88 -0.10
C LEU A 495 3.72 -22.56 0.54
N PHE A 496 4.57 -21.87 -0.23
CA PHE A 496 5.95 -21.53 0.15
C PHE A 496 6.73 -22.73 0.68
N LYS A 497 6.55 -23.89 0.06
CA LYS A 497 7.40 -25.04 0.30
C LYS A 497 8.81 -24.74 -0.22
N PRO A 498 9.85 -24.77 0.62
CA PRO A 498 11.21 -24.63 0.12
C PRO A 498 11.64 -25.90 -0.67
N ASN A 499 12.53 -25.77 -1.65
CA ASN A 499 12.78 -26.78 -2.69
C ASN A 499 13.08 -28.19 -2.15
N ASN A 500 13.78 -28.28 -1.00
CA ASN A 500 14.23 -29.54 -0.40
C ASN A 500 13.27 -30.12 0.66
N PHE A 501 12.04 -29.61 0.77
CA PHE A 501 11.07 -30.08 1.76
C PHE A 501 9.88 -30.77 1.12
N GLN A 502 9.21 -31.62 1.91
CA GLN A 502 8.07 -32.44 1.46
C GLN A 502 6.78 -31.63 1.33
N HIS A 503 6.58 -30.64 2.19
CA HIS A 503 5.39 -29.79 2.19
C HIS A 503 5.73 -28.40 2.74
N GLY A 504 4.82 -27.46 2.52
CA GLY A 504 4.87 -26.10 3.04
C GLY A 504 3.74 -25.88 4.04
N THR A 505 2.94 -24.84 3.80
CA THR A 505 1.76 -24.48 4.60
C THR A 505 0.48 -24.55 3.77
N ASP A 506 -0.67 -24.37 4.44
CA ASP A 506 -2.00 -24.33 3.84
C ASP A 506 -2.54 -22.90 3.79
N LEU A 507 -2.63 -22.34 2.58
CA LEU A 507 -3.17 -21.00 2.33
C LEU A 507 -4.63 -20.86 2.78
N GLY A 508 -5.45 -21.89 2.58
CA GLY A 508 -6.87 -21.87 2.95
C GLY A 508 -7.04 -21.80 4.46
N SER A 509 -6.25 -22.59 5.20
CA SER A 509 -6.23 -22.57 6.66
C SER A 509 -5.77 -21.21 7.18
N ILE A 510 -4.76 -20.61 6.54
CA ILE A 510 -4.28 -19.26 6.85
C ILE A 510 -5.37 -18.21 6.61
N ASN A 511 -6.17 -18.33 5.54
CA ASN A 511 -7.27 -17.39 5.26
C ASN A 511 -8.36 -17.45 6.33
N ILE A 512 -8.77 -18.66 6.75
CA ILE A 512 -9.73 -18.83 7.84
C ILE A 512 -9.16 -18.26 9.15
N ALA A 513 -7.90 -18.58 9.47
CA ALA A 513 -7.25 -18.08 10.68
C ALA A 513 -7.14 -16.55 10.69
N ARG A 514 -6.84 -15.95 9.53
CA ARG A 514 -6.76 -14.50 9.36
C ARG A 514 -8.11 -13.84 9.54
N GLY A 515 -9.19 -14.44 9.02
CA GLY A 515 -10.55 -13.95 9.26
C GLY A 515 -10.90 -13.93 10.75
N ARG A 516 -10.65 -15.03 11.45
CA ARG A 516 -10.85 -15.10 12.91
C ARG A 516 -10.00 -14.09 13.67
N GLU A 517 -8.73 -13.90 13.27
CA GLU A 517 -7.80 -12.95 13.89
C GLU A 517 -8.16 -11.48 13.64
N HIS A 518 -8.83 -11.17 12.53
CA HIS A 518 -9.33 -9.84 12.20
C HIS A 518 -10.72 -9.56 12.81
N GLY A 519 -11.30 -10.57 13.48
CA GLY A 519 -12.63 -10.49 14.05
C GLY A 519 -13.69 -10.17 13.00
N VAL A 520 -13.57 -10.73 11.79
CA VAL A 520 -14.68 -10.58 10.81
C VAL A 520 -15.85 -11.46 11.23
N GLY A 521 -17.06 -10.95 11.01
CA GLY A 521 -18.28 -11.68 11.33
C GLY A 521 -18.38 -13.02 10.60
N SER A 522 -19.21 -13.91 11.15
CA SER A 522 -19.51 -15.19 10.53
C SER A 522 -20.14 -15.05 9.14
N TYR A 523 -20.16 -16.16 8.40
CA TYR A 523 -20.86 -16.24 7.12
C TYR A 523 -22.33 -15.79 7.24
N GLU A 524 -23.03 -16.27 8.26
CA GLU A 524 -24.44 -15.94 8.48
C GLU A 524 -24.65 -14.45 8.80
N SER A 525 -23.76 -13.84 9.57
CA SER A 525 -23.80 -12.40 9.88
C SER A 525 -23.69 -11.53 8.62
N VAL A 526 -22.67 -11.78 7.79
CA VAL A 526 -22.44 -11.00 6.56
C VAL A 526 -23.49 -11.28 5.49
N LYS A 527 -23.92 -12.53 5.35
CA LYS A 527 -25.05 -12.90 4.47
C LYS A 527 -26.31 -12.15 4.88
N ARG A 528 -26.63 -12.10 6.17
CA ARG A 528 -27.80 -11.39 6.70
C ARG A 528 -27.73 -9.90 6.40
N PHE A 529 -26.58 -9.25 6.61
CA PHE A 529 -26.34 -7.87 6.19
C PHE A 529 -26.67 -7.67 4.71
N CYS A 530 -26.08 -8.48 3.83
CA CYS A 530 -26.29 -8.37 2.38
C CYS A 530 -27.74 -8.62 1.95
N MET A 531 -28.45 -9.55 2.61
CA MET A 531 -29.87 -9.84 2.32
C MET A 531 -30.84 -8.78 2.86
N GLN A 532 -30.43 -8.05 3.90
CA GLN A 532 -31.24 -6.97 4.48
C GLN A 532 -31.01 -5.63 3.80
N HIS A 533 -29.81 -5.39 3.25
CA HIS A 533 -29.51 -4.17 2.52
C HIS A 533 -30.38 -4.02 1.26
N GLU A 534 -31.03 -2.86 1.08
CA GLU A 534 -31.98 -2.61 0.00
C GLU A 534 -31.44 -2.91 -1.41
N SER A 535 -30.16 -2.56 -1.62
CA SER A 535 -29.44 -2.70 -2.87
C SER A 535 -28.97 -4.15 -3.08
N TYR A 536 -28.26 -4.72 -2.10
CA TYR A 536 -27.59 -6.02 -2.25
C TYR A 536 -28.53 -7.22 -2.19
N ARG A 537 -29.70 -7.11 -1.54
CA ARG A 537 -30.71 -8.19 -1.50
C ARG A 537 -31.15 -8.67 -2.89
N ARG A 538 -30.99 -7.83 -3.92
CA ARG A 538 -31.29 -8.15 -5.32
C ARG A 538 -30.40 -9.26 -5.88
N LEU A 539 -29.20 -9.47 -5.34
CA LEU A 539 -28.30 -10.56 -5.72
C LEU A 539 -28.85 -11.94 -5.32
N TYR A 540 -29.74 -11.98 -4.33
CA TYR A 540 -30.27 -13.20 -3.73
C TYR A 540 -31.59 -13.66 -4.37
N ASN A 541 -32.19 -12.86 -5.25
CA ASN A 541 -33.52 -13.12 -5.84
C ASN A 541 -34.58 -13.48 -4.79
N GLY A 542 -34.53 -12.83 -3.61
CA GLY A 542 -35.49 -13.01 -2.52
C GLY A 542 -35.36 -14.32 -1.73
N ASN A 543 -34.32 -15.13 -1.95
CA ASN A 543 -34.13 -16.41 -1.27
C ASN A 543 -32.75 -16.53 -0.63
N ASN A 544 -32.59 -17.44 0.34
CA ASN A 544 -31.26 -17.81 0.80
C ASN A 544 -30.41 -18.36 -0.37
N PRO A 545 -29.08 -18.12 -0.37
CA PRO A 545 -28.20 -18.69 -1.38
C PRO A 545 -28.28 -20.21 -1.36
N ALA A 546 -28.35 -20.81 -2.55
CA ALA A 546 -28.18 -22.25 -2.67
C ALA A 546 -26.72 -22.60 -2.34
N MET A 547 -26.51 -23.68 -1.59
CA MET A 547 -25.18 -24.17 -1.24
C MET A 547 -24.80 -25.36 -2.14
N ILE A 548 -23.50 -25.65 -2.25
CA ILE A 548 -23.04 -26.84 -2.97
C ILE A 548 -23.48 -28.14 -2.27
N ASN A 549 -23.41 -29.25 -3.01
CA ASN A 549 -23.65 -30.57 -2.45
C ASN A 549 -22.66 -30.89 -1.31
N GLY A 550 -23.18 -31.42 -0.21
CA GLY A 550 -22.38 -31.79 0.95
C GLY A 550 -22.02 -30.64 1.90
N TRP A 551 -22.55 -29.43 1.70
CA TRP A 551 -22.40 -28.28 2.62
C TRP A 551 -22.64 -28.66 4.10
N ASN A 552 -23.66 -29.46 4.38
CA ASN A 552 -23.97 -29.94 5.72
C ASN A 552 -22.82 -30.73 6.38
N ASN A 553 -21.91 -31.33 5.61
CA ASN A 553 -20.72 -32.01 6.16
C ASN A 553 -19.70 -31.02 6.72
N ILE A 554 -19.67 -29.79 6.22
CA ILE A 554 -18.81 -28.71 6.71
C ILE A 554 -19.47 -28.06 7.93
N VAL A 555 -20.77 -27.73 7.85
CA VAL A 555 -21.53 -27.12 8.94
C VAL A 555 -21.47 -27.97 10.22
N ARG A 556 -21.53 -29.30 10.10
CA ARG A 556 -21.42 -30.24 11.24
C ARG A 556 -20.09 -30.21 12.00
N LEU A 557 -19.06 -29.49 11.50
CA LEU A 557 -17.83 -29.24 12.26
C LEU A 557 -18.00 -28.15 13.32
N TYR A 558 -19.00 -27.29 13.16
CA TYR A 558 -19.27 -26.17 14.05
C TYR A 558 -20.34 -26.57 15.07
N ASP A 559 -20.20 -26.09 16.29
CA ASP A 559 -21.18 -26.30 17.36
C ASP A 559 -22.55 -25.65 17.02
N ASP A 560 -22.50 -24.53 16.27
CA ASP A 560 -23.66 -23.79 15.77
C ASP A 560 -23.45 -23.43 14.28
N PRO A 561 -24.45 -23.63 13.40
CA PRO A 561 -24.38 -23.15 12.01
C PRO A 561 -24.14 -21.64 11.86
N GLU A 562 -24.54 -20.82 12.84
CA GLU A 562 -24.28 -19.37 12.84
C GLU A 562 -22.79 -19.03 13.01
N ASP A 563 -21.98 -19.99 13.46
CA ASP A 563 -20.55 -19.78 13.74
C ASP A 563 -19.64 -20.05 12.53
N VAL A 564 -20.19 -20.44 11.39
CA VAL A 564 -19.39 -20.81 10.21
C VAL A 564 -18.55 -19.63 9.73
N ASP A 565 -17.26 -19.87 9.49
CA ASP A 565 -16.34 -18.83 9.02
C ASP A 565 -16.79 -18.26 7.67
N LEU A 566 -16.73 -16.92 7.52
CA LEU A 566 -17.13 -16.22 6.30
C LEU A 566 -16.51 -16.83 5.04
N TYR A 567 -15.19 -17.08 5.07
CA TYR A 567 -14.47 -17.63 3.93
C TYR A 567 -14.94 -19.05 3.55
N ALA A 568 -15.23 -19.89 4.55
CA ALA A 568 -15.76 -21.22 4.32
C ALA A 568 -17.17 -21.13 3.70
N GLY A 569 -18.03 -20.24 4.20
CA GLY A 569 -19.36 -20.01 3.65
C GLY A 569 -19.34 -19.59 2.18
N ILE A 570 -18.65 -18.49 1.86
CA ILE A 570 -18.69 -17.91 0.49
C ILE A 570 -18.07 -18.82 -0.58
N LEU A 571 -17.12 -19.70 -0.22
CA LEU A 571 -16.53 -20.68 -1.15
C LEU A 571 -17.46 -21.86 -1.47
N ASN A 572 -18.50 -22.07 -0.66
CA ASN A 572 -19.46 -23.17 -0.79
C ASN A 572 -20.87 -22.69 -1.21
N GLU A 573 -21.05 -21.40 -1.51
CA GLU A 573 -22.24 -20.91 -2.21
C GLU A 573 -22.25 -21.38 -3.67
N GLN A 574 -23.44 -21.67 -4.19
CA GLN A 574 -23.60 -21.79 -5.63
C GLN A 574 -23.38 -20.42 -6.28
N LYS A 575 -22.64 -20.44 -7.38
CA LYS A 575 -22.30 -19.23 -8.14
C LYS A 575 -23.55 -18.59 -8.72
N MET A 576 -23.57 -17.25 -8.76
CA MET A 576 -24.61 -16.53 -9.48
C MET A 576 -24.54 -16.85 -10.99
N PRO A 577 -25.67 -16.79 -11.72
CA PRO A 577 -25.68 -17.06 -13.16
C PRO A 577 -24.67 -16.20 -13.94
N GLY A 578 -23.72 -16.86 -14.59
CA GLY A 578 -22.68 -16.22 -15.40
C GLY A 578 -21.60 -15.49 -14.59
N ALA A 579 -21.52 -15.71 -13.28
CA ALA A 579 -20.51 -15.17 -12.37
C ALA A 579 -19.55 -16.26 -11.89
N GLU A 580 -18.43 -15.84 -11.30
CA GLU A 580 -17.47 -16.75 -10.65
C GLU A 580 -17.73 -16.97 -9.17
N VAL A 581 -18.56 -16.14 -8.54
CA VAL A 581 -18.84 -16.15 -7.11
C VAL A 581 -20.33 -16.26 -6.79
N GLY A 582 -20.65 -16.72 -5.57
CA GLY A 582 -22.00 -16.67 -5.01
C GLY A 582 -22.43 -15.25 -4.59
N PRO A 583 -23.70 -15.05 -4.20
CA PRO A 583 -24.24 -13.73 -3.91
C PRO A 583 -23.61 -13.03 -2.70
N THR A 584 -23.13 -13.74 -1.68
CA THR A 584 -22.52 -13.08 -0.50
C THR A 584 -21.12 -12.57 -0.81
N ALA A 585 -20.29 -13.37 -1.48
CA ALA A 585 -19.02 -12.86 -2.04
C ALA A 585 -19.27 -11.73 -3.05
N GLY A 586 -20.30 -11.88 -3.90
CA GLY A 586 -20.73 -10.86 -4.85
C GLY A 586 -21.07 -9.53 -4.19
N CYS A 587 -21.82 -9.54 -3.09
CA CYS A 587 -22.17 -8.38 -2.27
C CYS A 587 -20.91 -7.67 -1.74
N ILE A 588 -20.00 -8.39 -1.09
CA ILE A 588 -18.76 -7.83 -0.52
C ILE A 588 -17.88 -7.20 -1.60
N ILE A 589 -17.68 -7.91 -2.71
CA ILE A 589 -16.86 -7.44 -3.84
C ILE A 589 -17.49 -6.20 -4.45
N LEU A 590 -18.79 -6.24 -4.70
CA LEU A 590 -19.53 -5.15 -5.31
C LEU A 590 -19.50 -3.89 -4.43
N ASP A 591 -19.74 -4.00 -3.12
CA ASP A 591 -19.65 -2.88 -2.19
C ASP A 591 -18.29 -2.17 -2.29
N GLN A 592 -17.21 -2.94 -2.24
CA GLN A 592 -15.86 -2.41 -2.35
C GLN A 592 -15.63 -1.70 -3.69
N PHE A 593 -15.98 -2.31 -4.83
CA PHE A 593 -15.74 -1.70 -6.14
C PHE A 593 -16.70 -0.54 -6.44
N ILE A 594 -17.87 -0.46 -5.81
CA ILE A 594 -18.70 0.76 -5.86
C ILE A 594 -17.92 1.92 -5.21
N ALA A 595 -17.36 1.67 -4.04
CA ALA A 595 -16.67 2.69 -3.29
C ALA A 595 -15.33 3.12 -3.87
N LEU A 596 -14.55 2.18 -4.41
CA LEU A 596 -13.30 2.51 -5.13
C LEU A 596 -13.54 3.38 -6.35
N LYS A 597 -14.73 3.32 -6.95
CA LYS A 597 -15.12 4.17 -8.07
C LYS A 597 -15.71 5.51 -7.61
N ARG A 598 -16.57 5.49 -6.59
CA ARG A 598 -17.29 6.69 -6.13
C ARG A 598 -16.44 7.61 -5.26
N GLY A 599 -15.63 7.03 -4.38
CA GLY A 599 -14.77 7.75 -3.44
C GLY A 599 -13.45 8.25 -4.04
N ASP A 600 -13.21 8.01 -5.33
CA ASP A 600 -11.98 8.43 -6.00
C ASP A 600 -12.21 9.73 -6.79
N ARG A 601 -11.66 10.84 -6.29
CA ARG A 601 -11.63 12.14 -6.98
C ARG A 601 -10.98 12.01 -8.34
N PHE A 602 -9.96 11.16 -8.47
CA PHE A 602 -9.21 10.90 -9.69
C PHE A 602 -9.75 9.70 -10.49
N TRP A 603 -11.00 9.31 -10.27
CA TRP A 603 -11.66 8.35 -11.16
C TRP A 603 -11.64 8.89 -12.59
N HIS A 604 -11.16 8.10 -13.55
CA HIS A 604 -10.79 8.60 -14.89
C HIS A 604 -11.97 9.14 -15.72
N GLU A 605 -13.22 8.78 -15.37
CA GLU A 605 -14.41 9.34 -16.01
C GLU A 605 -14.88 10.67 -15.40
N ASN A 606 -14.30 11.09 -14.26
CA ASN A 606 -14.67 12.33 -13.60
C ASN A 606 -14.30 13.55 -14.46
N ALA A 607 -15.13 14.58 -14.40
CA ALA A 607 -14.87 15.85 -15.07
C ALA A 607 -13.57 16.48 -14.55
N GLY A 608 -12.74 16.97 -15.47
CA GLY A 608 -11.47 17.62 -15.13
C GLY A 608 -10.26 16.68 -14.96
N VAL A 609 -10.45 15.36 -14.93
CA VAL A 609 -9.32 14.40 -14.86
C VAL A 609 -8.71 14.17 -16.25
N PHE A 610 -9.55 13.84 -17.23
CA PHE A 610 -9.17 13.72 -18.64
C PHE A 610 -10.16 14.49 -19.51
N THR A 611 -9.73 14.97 -20.68
CA THR A 611 -10.63 15.50 -21.72
C THR A 611 -11.45 14.38 -22.36
N ASP A 612 -12.50 14.71 -23.12
CA ASP A 612 -13.34 13.69 -23.79
C ASP A 612 -12.56 12.92 -24.86
N LYS A 613 -11.62 13.57 -25.56
CA LYS A 613 -10.72 12.92 -26.53
C LYS A 613 -9.78 11.93 -25.84
N GLN A 614 -9.14 12.35 -24.74
CA GLN A 614 -8.28 11.49 -23.93
C GLN A 614 -9.04 10.29 -23.35
N LEU A 615 -10.26 10.53 -22.84
CA LEU A 615 -11.12 9.49 -22.28
C LEU A 615 -11.56 8.46 -23.33
N THR A 616 -11.70 8.87 -24.59
CA THR A 616 -12.00 7.96 -25.70
C THR A 616 -10.86 6.96 -25.91
N GLU A 617 -9.61 7.43 -25.92
CA GLU A 617 -8.43 6.56 -26.03
C GLU A 617 -8.35 5.59 -24.84
N ILE A 618 -8.50 6.10 -23.61
CA ILE A 618 -8.48 5.29 -22.39
C ILE A 618 -9.56 4.19 -22.44
N LYS A 619 -10.80 4.54 -22.76
CA LYS A 619 -11.92 3.58 -22.81
C LYS A 619 -11.79 2.55 -23.93
N SER A 620 -11.07 2.86 -24.99
CA SER A 620 -10.78 1.93 -26.08
C SER A 620 -9.65 0.95 -25.75
N THR A 621 -8.83 1.27 -24.76
CA THR A 621 -7.67 0.46 -24.38
C THR A 621 -8.09 -0.76 -23.56
N THR A 622 -7.75 -1.93 -24.08
CA THR A 622 -7.99 -3.24 -23.45
C THR A 622 -6.70 -3.84 -22.93
N LEU A 623 -6.78 -4.86 -22.07
CA LEU A 623 -5.59 -5.62 -21.67
C LEU A 623 -4.89 -6.27 -22.88
N ALA A 624 -5.66 -6.68 -23.89
CA ALA A 624 -5.10 -7.19 -25.15
C ALA A 624 -4.22 -6.14 -25.85
N LYS A 625 -4.65 -4.86 -25.87
CA LYS A 625 -3.87 -3.73 -26.41
C LYS A 625 -2.60 -3.52 -25.60
N VAL A 626 -2.69 -3.44 -24.28
CA VAL A 626 -1.52 -3.27 -23.40
C VAL A 626 -0.49 -4.38 -23.63
N ILE A 627 -0.92 -5.64 -23.70
CA ILE A 627 -0.03 -6.79 -23.94
C ILE A 627 0.68 -6.65 -25.29
N CYS A 628 -0.06 -6.39 -26.38
CA CYS A 628 0.52 -6.24 -27.71
C CYS A 628 1.54 -5.09 -27.79
N GLU A 629 1.35 -4.05 -26.99
CA GLU A 629 2.16 -2.83 -27.00
C GLU A 629 3.40 -2.89 -26.11
N THR A 630 3.48 -3.86 -25.18
CA THR A 630 4.51 -3.87 -24.13
C THR A 630 5.26 -5.20 -23.99
N MET A 631 4.71 -6.31 -24.49
CA MET A 631 5.30 -7.65 -24.33
C MET A 631 5.97 -8.15 -25.62
N GLU A 632 7.13 -8.79 -25.47
CA GLU A 632 7.90 -9.33 -26.59
C GLU A 632 7.28 -10.59 -27.20
N GLY A 633 7.41 -10.75 -28.52
CA GLY A 633 6.89 -11.90 -29.26
C GLY A 633 5.36 -11.99 -29.29
N MET A 634 4.65 -10.87 -29.07
CA MET A 634 3.19 -10.79 -29.20
C MET A 634 2.78 -10.67 -30.67
N GLN A 635 2.43 -11.80 -31.29
CA GLN A 635 1.82 -11.80 -32.62
C GLN A 635 0.29 -11.90 -32.55
N ARG A 636 -0.21 -12.56 -31.50
CA ARG A 636 -1.62 -12.87 -31.31
C ARG A 636 -1.99 -12.75 -29.83
N THR A 637 -3.26 -12.45 -29.60
CA THR A 637 -3.86 -12.33 -28.26
C THR A 637 -5.30 -12.81 -28.28
N ASN A 638 -5.87 -13.15 -27.12
CA ASN A 638 -7.31 -13.33 -26.98
C ASN A 638 -7.99 -11.95 -26.99
N LYS A 639 -9.15 -11.83 -27.63
CA LYS A 639 -9.91 -10.55 -27.64
C LYS A 639 -10.16 -10.01 -26.23
N ASN A 640 -10.56 -10.87 -25.31
CA ASN A 640 -10.55 -10.62 -23.87
C ASN A 640 -9.59 -11.64 -23.25
N VAL A 641 -8.53 -11.11 -22.64
CA VAL A 641 -7.38 -11.85 -22.11
C VAL A 641 -7.75 -12.75 -20.94
N PHE A 642 -8.75 -12.36 -20.16
CA PHE A 642 -9.25 -13.10 -19.00
C PHE A 642 -10.13 -14.29 -19.36
N LEU A 643 -10.59 -14.36 -20.61
CA LEU A 643 -11.38 -15.46 -21.12
C LEU A 643 -10.49 -16.44 -21.87
N ARG A 644 -10.84 -17.73 -21.79
CA ARG A 644 -10.24 -18.77 -22.63
C ARG A 644 -10.52 -18.49 -24.11
N ALA A 645 -9.60 -18.90 -24.97
CA ALA A 645 -9.76 -18.75 -26.40
C ALA A 645 -10.97 -19.55 -26.93
N ASN A 646 -11.68 -18.96 -27.88
CA ASN A 646 -12.80 -19.52 -28.65
C ASN A 646 -14.03 -19.95 -27.82
N ILE A 647 -14.10 -19.56 -26.54
CA ILE A 647 -15.30 -19.79 -25.72
C ILE A 647 -16.35 -18.70 -25.98
N ARG A 648 -17.63 -19.06 -25.84
CA ARG A 648 -18.73 -18.10 -25.93
C ARG A 648 -19.07 -17.60 -24.52
N PHE A 649 -18.88 -16.30 -24.28
CA PHE A 649 -19.20 -15.64 -23.02
C PHE A 649 -20.20 -14.52 -23.28
N GLN A 650 -21.32 -14.52 -22.54
CA GLN A 650 -22.39 -13.52 -22.66
C GLN A 650 -22.86 -13.27 -24.11
N GLY A 651 -22.91 -14.33 -24.92
CA GLY A 651 -23.35 -14.30 -26.31
C GLY A 651 -22.25 -14.01 -27.34
N VAL A 652 -21.06 -13.60 -26.91
CA VAL A 652 -19.92 -13.22 -27.77
C VAL A 652 -18.83 -14.28 -27.71
N THR A 653 -18.28 -14.65 -28.87
CA THR A 653 -17.12 -15.58 -28.92
C THR A 653 -15.82 -14.83 -28.68
N ASN A 654 -15.00 -15.34 -27.77
CA ASN A 654 -13.67 -14.80 -27.46
C ASN A 654 -12.62 -15.30 -28.46
N ASN A 655 -12.60 -14.72 -29.65
CA ASN A 655 -11.68 -15.15 -30.71
C ASN A 655 -10.22 -14.75 -30.40
N ILE A 656 -9.29 -15.56 -30.89
CA ILE A 656 -7.88 -15.16 -30.99
C ILE A 656 -7.75 -14.18 -32.16
N MET A 657 -7.10 -13.03 -31.92
CA MET A 657 -6.84 -12.00 -32.92
C MET A 657 -5.35 -11.71 -33.06
N SER A 658 -4.96 -11.13 -34.20
CA SER A 658 -3.59 -10.62 -34.41
C SER A 658 -3.40 -9.30 -33.67
N CYS A 659 -2.23 -9.07 -33.08
CA CYS A 659 -1.87 -7.79 -32.47
C CYS A 659 -1.93 -6.62 -33.46
N GLY A 660 -1.66 -6.85 -34.75
CA GLY A 660 -1.82 -5.82 -35.78
C GLY A 660 -3.25 -5.31 -35.93
N ASN A 661 -4.24 -6.07 -35.48
CA ASN A 661 -5.67 -5.70 -35.54
C ASN A 661 -6.20 -5.11 -34.23
N VAL A 662 -5.37 -5.00 -33.18
CA VAL A 662 -5.77 -4.44 -31.88
C VAL A 662 -5.69 -2.90 -31.88
N GLY A 663 -4.93 -2.32 -32.81
CA GLY A 663 -4.66 -0.87 -32.89
C GLY A 663 -3.58 -0.44 -31.90
N THR A 664 -2.99 0.74 -32.14
CA THR A 664 -1.93 1.29 -31.28
C THR A 664 -2.44 2.35 -30.33
N LEU A 665 -1.71 2.60 -29.25
CA LEU A 665 -1.97 3.77 -28.38
C LEU A 665 -1.79 5.07 -29.17
N ASP A 666 -2.70 6.03 -29.00
CA ASP A 666 -2.67 7.34 -29.65
C ASP A 666 -2.67 8.47 -28.61
N PHE A 667 -1.53 9.15 -28.51
CA PHE A 667 -1.32 10.27 -27.58
C PHE A 667 -1.52 11.66 -28.20
N SER A 668 -2.01 11.74 -29.45
CA SER A 668 -2.27 13.03 -30.11
C SER A 668 -3.20 13.95 -29.31
N SER A 669 -4.14 13.38 -28.56
CA SER A 669 -5.06 14.12 -27.68
C SER A 669 -4.44 14.68 -26.39
N TRP A 670 -3.16 14.39 -26.11
CA TRP A 670 -2.38 14.98 -25.01
C TRP A 670 -1.51 16.17 -25.45
N ARG A 671 -1.51 16.56 -26.73
CA ARG A 671 -0.74 17.70 -27.22
C ARG A 671 -1.20 19.03 -26.60
N ALA A 672 -0.24 19.83 -26.10
CA ALA A 672 -0.48 21.15 -25.53
C ALA A 672 -1.17 22.08 -26.56
N GLY A 673 -2.38 22.54 -26.23
CA GLY A 673 -3.26 23.32 -27.11
C GLY A 673 -4.64 22.69 -27.34
N ASP A 674 -4.75 21.36 -27.20
CA ASP A 674 -6.02 20.61 -27.17
C ASP A 674 -6.54 20.37 -25.72
N THR A 675 -5.74 20.73 -24.73
CA THR A 675 -6.01 20.53 -23.30
C THR A 675 -6.61 21.77 -22.65
N GLN A 676 -7.92 21.80 -22.42
CA GLN A 676 -8.47 22.54 -21.26
C GLN A 676 -8.41 21.60 -20.04
N GLY A 677 -7.22 21.51 -19.43
CA GLY A 677 -6.99 20.91 -18.11
C GLY A 677 -6.98 21.98 -17.01
N PRO A 678 -6.88 21.63 -15.72
CA PRO A 678 -7.24 22.51 -14.59
C PRO A 678 -6.41 23.79 -14.60
N ASN A 679 -7.10 24.94 -14.40
CA ASN A 679 -6.59 26.31 -14.37
C ASN A 679 -5.07 26.43 -14.12
N GLU A 680 -4.36 26.81 -15.17
CA GLU A 680 -2.98 27.27 -15.09
C GLU A 680 -2.93 28.58 -14.29
N THR A 681 -2.28 28.57 -13.12
CA THR A 681 -1.56 29.76 -12.67
C THR A 681 -0.24 29.81 -13.42
N PRO A 682 0.07 30.88 -14.16
CA PRO A 682 1.35 31.00 -14.86
C PRO A 682 2.46 31.18 -13.83
N ASP A 683 3.46 30.30 -13.84
CA ASP A 683 4.73 30.59 -13.18
C ASP A 683 5.52 31.60 -14.01
N PRO A 684 6.17 32.59 -13.38
CA PRO A 684 6.83 33.68 -14.08
C PRO A 684 8.03 33.18 -14.89
N GLU A 685 8.04 33.57 -16.17
CA GLU A 685 9.16 33.37 -17.08
C GLU A 685 10.47 33.87 -16.48
N THR A 686 11.42 32.98 -16.24
CA THR A 686 12.81 33.36 -15.96
C THR A 686 13.54 33.60 -17.27
N SER A 687 13.35 34.80 -17.80
CA SER A 687 14.41 35.44 -18.57
C SER A 687 15.51 35.87 -17.59
N THR A 688 16.75 35.49 -17.83
CA THR A 688 17.87 36.44 -17.99
C THR A 688 19.22 35.73 -18.16
N SER A 689 19.94 36.31 -19.10
CA SER A 689 21.36 36.21 -19.43
C SER A 689 22.31 36.01 -18.26
N ALA A 690 23.34 35.19 -18.49
CA ALA A 690 24.55 35.14 -17.68
C ALA A 690 25.29 36.49 -17.70
N PRO A 691 25.76 36.99 -16.54
CA PRO A 691 26.84 37.95 -16.47
C PRO A 691 28.14 37.31 -15.99
N SER A 692 29.21 37.91 -16.49
CA SER A 692 30.63 37.66 -16.28
C SER A 692 31.10 37.77 -14.84
N THR A 693 32.16 37.01 -14.57
CA THR A 693 32.98 37.00 -13.36
C THR A 693 33.61 38.36 -13.03
N GLU A 694 33.33 38.88 -11.83
CA GLU A 694 34.25 39.73 -11.07
C GLU A 694 34.58 39.04 -9.74
N THR A 695 35.87 38.96 -9.46
CA THR A 695 36.45 38.38 -8.25
C THR A 695 36.31 39.36 -7.08
N VAL A 696 35.37 39.09 -6.18
CA VAL A 696 35.36 39.63 -4.82
C VAL A 696 35.94 38.55 -3.90
N ASP A 697 36.93 38.92 -3.08
CA ASP A 697 37.56 38.05 -2.10
C ASP A 697 36.49 37.33 -1.25
N ARG A 698 36.35 36.02 -1.45
CA ARG A 698 35.41 35.20 -0.69
C ARG A 698 35.91 35.08 0.75
N VAL A 699 35.21 35.73 1.68
CA VAL A 699 35.19 35.29 3.07
C VAL A 699 34.49 33.92 3.09
N GLU A 700 35.24 32.84 3.21
CA GLU A 700 34.66 31.50 3.38
C GLU A 700 33.93 31.42 4.73
N PHE A 701 32.59 31.36 4.69
CA PHE A 701 31.76 30.99 5.83
C PHE A 701 31.91 29.49 6.11
N GLY A 702 32.71 29.14 7.12
CA GLY A 702 32.84 27.77 7.62
C GLY A 702 32.05 27.59 8.91
N CYS A 703 31.14 26.61 8.97
CA CYS A 703 30.50 26.22 10.22
C CYS A 703 31.18 25.01 10.85
N LYS A 704 31.41 25.06 12.17
CA LYS A 704 32.07 24.01 12.95
C LYS A 704 31.10 23.41 13.97
N LEU A 705 31.14 22.09 14.09
CA LEU A 705 30.49 21.35 15.16
C LEU A 705 31.33 21.46 16.44
N THR A 706 30.73 21.90 17.55
CA THR A 706 31.43 21.97 18.84
C THR A 706 31.35 20.64 19.58
N LYS A 707 32.47 20.16 20.11
CA LYS A 707 32.56 18.90 20.86
C LYS A 707 32.20 19.11 22.33
N GLY A 708 30.90 19.16 22.63
CA GLY A 708 30.36 19.10 24.00
C GLY A 708 29.62 17.78 24.24
N ARG A 709 29.81 17.14 25.40
CA ARG A 709 29.42 15.74 25.69
C ARG A 709 27.91 15.42 25.68
N ARG A 710 27.01 16.32 25.24
CA ARG A 710 25.56 15.99 25.15
C ARG A 710 24.77 16.55 23.94
N ASN A 711 25.07 17.70 23.32
CA ASN A 711 24.18 18.27 22.28
C ASN A 711 24.99 18.93 21.13
N GLY A 712 25.04 18.35 19.93
CA GLY A 712 25.89 18.85 18.83
C GLY A 712 25.46 20.24 18.31
N LEU A 713 26.06 21.31 18.83
CA LEU A 713 25.80 22.68 18.36
C LEU A 713 26.61 22.98 17.10
N ILE A 714 26.02 23.74 16.17
CA ILE A 714 26.75 24.32 15.03
C ILE A 714 27.03 25.79 15.33
N GLU A 715 28.30 26.16 15.28
CA GLU A 715 28.75 27.56 15.22
C GLU A 715 29.08 27.91 13.77
N CYS A 716 28.52 29.00 13.26
CA CYS A 716 28.82 29.50 11.92
C CYS A 716 29.69 30.75 12.01
N GLY A 717 30.69 30.88 11.12
CA GLY A 717 31.64 32.00 11.14
C GLY A 717 32.92 31.72 11.92
N ARG A 718 33.85 32.70 11.94
CA ARG A 718 35.06 32.59 12.77
C ARG A 718 34.64 32.67 14.23
N ALA A 719 35.04 31.69 15.04
CA ALA A 719 34.65 31.57 16.44
C ALA A 719 34.79 32.93 17.17
N GLY A 720 33.67 33.48 17.64
CA GLY A 720 33.61 34.66 18.50
C GLY A 720 33.18 36.00 17.87
N ASP A 721 33.16 36.16 16.55
CA ASP A 721 32.97 37.49 15.93
C ASP A 721 31.77 37.55 14.95
N TRP A 722 30.53 37.55 15.47
CA TRP A 722 29.38 37.96 14.63
C TRP A 722 29.24 39.48 14.62
N THR A 723 29.04 40.05 13.43
CA THR A 723 28.75 41.48 13.21
C THR A 723 27.58 41.63 12.24
N ASP A 724 27.02 42.83 12.11
CA ASP A 724 25.94 43.08 11.14
C ASP A 724 26.35 42.72 9.70
N ALA A 725 27.64 42.86 9.35
CA ALA A 725 28.17 42.47 8.04
C ALA A 725 28.22 40.95 7.83
N THR A 726 28.52 40.17 8.86
CA THR A 726 28.57 38.70 8.74
C THR A 726 27.18 38.07 8.63
N LEU A 727 26.14 38.76 9.13
CA LEU A 727 24.75 38.32 8.94
C LEU A 727 24.25 38.55 7.51
N ASP A 728 24.66 39.66 6.87
CA ASP A 728 24.31 39.95 5.48
C ASP A 728 24.92 38.93 4.52
N ASP A 729 26.22 38.66 4.66
CA ASP A 729 26.93 37.67 3.83
C ASP A 729 26.35 36.26 4.01
N LEU A 730 25.97 35.88 5.23
CA LEU A 730 25.32 34.60 5.49
C LEU A 730 23.95 34.51 4.80
N ALA A 731 23.13 35.56 4.94
CA ALA A 731 21.82 35.61 4.31
C ALA A 731 21.91 35.53 2.78
N GLU A 732 22.90 36.21 2.18
CA GLU A 732 23.15 36.18 0.75
C GLU A 732 23.73 34.84 0.27
N HIS A 733 24.65 34.23 1.03
CA HIS A 733 25.21 32.92 0.71
C HIS A 733 24.12 31.83 0.68
N ILE A 734 23.23 31.82 1.68
CA ILE A 734 22.15 30.84 1.75
C ILE A 734 21.09 31.13 0.69
N LYS A 735 20.74 32.40 0.44
CA LYS A 735 19.82 32.79 -0.63
C LYS A 735 20.30 32.29 -2.01
N ASN A 736 21.61 32.36 -2.27
CA ASN A 736 22.20 31.98 -3.54
C ASN A 736 22.54 30.48 -3.66
N ARG A 737 22.64 29.71 -2.56
CA ARG A 737 23.10 28.30 -2.56
C ARG A 737 22.20 27.29 -1.86
N GLY A 738 21.11 27.72 -1.23
CA GLY A 738 20.10 26.83 -0.65
C GLY A 738 20.50 26.11 0.65
N GLY A 739 21.66 26.41 1.24
CA GLY A 739 22.08 25.81 2.51
C GLY A 739 23.45 26.26 3.00
N ILE A 740 23.76 25.96 4.27
CA ILE A 740 25.02 26.29 4.94
C ILE A 740 25.99 25.10 4.82
N PRO A 741 27.20 25.27 4.24
CA PRO A 741 28.18 24.20 4.17
C PRO A 741 28.84 23.93 5.54
N ILE A 742 28.59 22.75 6.11
CA ILE A 742 29.27 22.26 7.33
C ILE A 742 30.50 21.46 6.88
N GLN A 743 31.71 21.93 7.21
CA GLN A 743 32.93 21.18 6.90
C GLN A 743 33.12 20.02 7.89
N GLY A 744 32.91 18.79 7.40
CA GLY A 744 33.16 17.54 8.14
C GLY A 744 33.06 16.33 7.21
N LYS A 745 33.68 15.19 7.59
CA LYS A 745 33.57 13.95 6.80
C LYS A 745 32.09 13.58 6.70
N ARG A 746 31.55 13.49 5.48
CA ARG A 746 30.12 13.24 5.16
C ARG A 746 29.45 12.15 6.02
N ALA A 747 30.19 11.10 6.39
CA ALA A 747 29.72 10.03 7.26
C ALA A 747 29.48 10.44 8.74
N GLN A 748 30.28 11.36 9.27
CA GLN A 748 30.11 11.91 10.63
C GLN A 748 28.93 12.89 10.71
N ILE A 749 28.68 13.65 9.62
CA ILE A 749 27.53 14.57 9.52
C ILE A 749 26.22 13.80 9.48
N VAL A 750 26.13 12.73 8.70
CA VAL A 750 24.92 11.89 8.65
C VAL A 750 24.65 11.28 10.04
N ASN A 751 25.67 10.76 10.72
CA ASN A 751 25.50 10.16 12.04
C ASN A 751 25.16 11.18 13.16
N LEU A 752 25.65 12.43 13.04
CA LEU A 752 25.29 13.54 13.92
C LEU A 752 23.91 14.14 13.58
N ALA A 753 23.51 14.17 12.32
CA ALA A 753 22.19 14.65 11.88
C ALA A 753 21.07 13.72 12.36
N THR A 754 21.31 12.40 12.38
CA THR A 754 20.31 11.44 12.87
C THR A 754 20.09 11.50 14.38
N LYS A 755 20.98 12.13 15.19
CA LYS A 755 20.84 12.12 16.67
C LYS A 755 21.21 13.39 17.45
N ALA A 756 21.93 14.38 16.93
CA ALA A 756 22.60 15.36 17.80
C ALA A 756 22.59 16.83 17.36
N VAL A 757 22.38 17.18 16.10
CA VAL A 757 22.43 18.59 15.72
C VAL A 757 21.07 19.23 15.93
N ARG A 758 20.92 20.01 17.00
CA ARG A 758 19.65 20.64 17.35
C ARG A 758 19.66 22.16 17.29
N ARG A 759 20.82 22.82 17.35
CA ARG A 759 20.88 24.28 17.55
C ARG A 759 22.03 24.97 16.82
N MET A 760 21.75 26.17 16.28
CA MET A 760 22.75 27.16 15.86
C MET A 760 22.94 28.19 16.98
N SER A 761 24.16 28.52 17.38
CA SER A 761 24.43 29.43 18.51
C SER A 761 25.15 30.70 18.07
N ILE A 762 24.64 31.85 18.53
CA ILE A 762 25.35 33.15 18.49
C ILE A 762 25.82 33.46 19.92
N GLN A 763 27.14 33.52 20.14
CA GLN A 763 27.75 33.64 21.47
C GLN A 763 28.19 35.07 21.83
N GLY A 764 28.28 35.34 23.14
CA GLY A 764 28.66 36.64 23.70
C GLY A 764 30.06 37.10 23.29
N ASN A 765 30.16 38.42 23.08
CA ASN A 765 31.20 39.21 22.38
C ASN A 765 30.95 39.50 20.89
N SER A 766 29.86 38.97 20.32
CA SER A 766 29.40 39.36 18.99
C SER A 766 28.87 40.81 18.97
N LYS A 767 29.34 41.64 18.04
CA LYS A 767 28.84 43.02 17.82
C LYS A 767 27.69 43.01 16.80
N VAL A 768 26.56 42.41 17.17
CA VAL A 768 25.32 42.49 16.38
C VAL A 768 24.52 43.67 16.92
N THR A 769 24.40 44.72 16.12
CA THR A 769 23.77 45.98 16.53
C THR A 769 22.49 46.29 15.76
N ASN A 770 22.20 45.56 14.67
CA ASN A 770 21.04 45.78 13.83
C ASN A 770 19.98 44.66 14.00
N PRO A 771 18.92 44.90 14.78
CA PRO A 771 17.87 43.91 15.05
C PRO A 771 17.05 43.54 13.80
N ASP A 772 16.87 44.44 12.84
CA ASP A 772 16.12 44.18 11.60
C ASP A 772 16.84 43.17 10.69
N LYS A 773 18.18 43.18 10.69
CA LYS A 773 18.99 42.20 9.94
C LYS A 773 18.87 40.81 10.54
N LEU A 774 18.94 40.70 11.86
CA LEU A 774 18.72 39.42 12.54
C LEU A 774 17.28 38.91 12.35
N LYS A 775 16.29 39.81 12.37
CA LYS A 775 14.89 39.50 12.01
C LYS A 775 14.80 38.91 10.60
N ASN A 776 15.50 39.47 9.62
CA ASN A 776 15.50 38.97 8.25
C ASN A 776 16.09 37.54 8.16
N VAL A 777 17.17 37.26 8.89
CA VAL A 777 17.76 35.91 9.01
C VAL A 777 16.78 34.94 9.68
N ILE A 778 16.19 35.30 10.82
CA ILE A 778 15.20 34.46 11.52
C ILE A 778 14.01 34.17 10.61
N SER A 779 13.44 35.18 9.96
CA SER A 779 12.27 35.03 9.08
C SER A 779 12.53 34.08 7.90
N LYS A 780 13.74 34.09 7.34
CA LYS A 780 14.12 33.24 6.20
C LYS A 780 14.53 31.83 6.60
N PHE A 781 15.00 31.65 7.82
CA PHE A 781 15.66 30.41 8.26
C PHE A 781 15.09 29.82 9.54
N GLY A 782 13.93 30.27 10.02
CA GLY A 782 13.33 29.77 11.25
C GLY A 782 12.92 28.30 11.20
N ASN A 783 13.06 27.61 10.07
CA ASN A 783 12.90 26.16 9.93
C ASN A 783 14.23 25.38 10.07
N LEU A 784 15.36 26.08 10.25
CA LEU A 784 16.66 25.48 10.58
C LEU A 784 16.74 25.23 12.09
N LEU A 785 17.55 24.23 12.46
CA LEU A 785 17.85 23.80 13.83
C LEU A 785 17.93 24.97 14.83
N GLU A 786 17.02 24.98 15.80
CA GLU A 786 16.81 25.95 16.90
C GLU A 786 17.95 27.00 17.08
N LEU A 787 17.67 28.27 16.79
CA LEU A 787 18.61 29.39 16.92
C LEU A 787 18.69 29.86 18.37
N ASP A 788 19.86 29.80 18.99
CA ASP A 788 20.09 30.29 20.36
C ASP A 788 20.75 31.67 20.35
N VAL A 789 20.00 32.68 20.79
CA VAL A 789 20.44 34.09 20.85
C VAL A 789 20.58 34.61 22.28
N SER A 790 20.44 33.73 23.28
CA SER A 790 20.54 34.01 24.72
C SER A 790 21.77 34.79 25.17
N LYS A 791 22.86 34.74 24.39
CA LYS A 791 24.16 35.33 24.74
C LYS A 791 24.57 36.50 23.85
N THR A 792 23.67 37.03 23.02
CA THR A 792 23.99 38.03 21.99
C THR A 792 24.05 39.48 22.48
N GLY A 793 23.63 39.76 23.73
CA GLY A 793 23.60 41.12 24.29
C GLY A 793 22.51 42.02 23.68
N LEU A 794 21.57 41.45 22.91
CA LEU A 794 20.43 42.16 22.35
C LEU A 794 19.43 42.52 23.46
N THR A 795 18.97 43.77 23.47
CA THR A 795 18.17 44.35 24.55
C THR A 795 16.69 44.51 24.23
N SER A 796 16.23 44.18 23.01
CA SER A 796 14.80 44.16 22.64
C SER A 796 14.48 43.33 21.38
N PHE A 797 13.27 42.76 21.32
CA PHE A 797 12.65 42.13 20.14
C PHE A 797 11.29 42.80 19.86
N THR A 798 10.95 43.05 18.60
CA THR A 798 9.65 43.64 18.21
C THR A 798 8.60 42.57 17.88
N LYS A 799 7.30 42.88 18.08
CA LYS A 799 6.13 42.02 17.79
C LYS A 799 6.17 41.39 16.38
N ASP A 800 6.56 42.19 15.40
CA ASP A 800 6.62 41.77 13.99
C ASP A 800 7.77 40.79 13.70
N THR A 801 8.76 40.72 14.59
CA THR A 801 9.89 39.76 14.47
C THR A 801 9.46 38.33 14.78
N ILE A 802 8.42 38.18 15.61
CA ILE A 802 8.09 36.92 16.27
C ILE A 802 6.75 36.36 15.78
N SER A 803 5.78 37.22 15.50
CA SER A 803 4.39 36.82 15.21
C SER A 803 4.11 36.43 13.75
N GLU A 804 4.81 37.02 12.77
CA GLU A 804 4.41 36.87 11.35
C GLU A 804 4.71 35.50 10.73
N ASN A 805 5.55 34.65 11.36
CA ASN A 805 6.01 33.39 10.73
C ASN A 805 5.91 32.13 11.61
N ASN A 806 5.31 32.19 12.80
CA ASN A 806 5.14 31.01 13.69
C ASN A 806 6.47 30.34 14.13
N LEU A 807 7.57 31.11 14.16
CA LEU A 807 8.96 30.61 14.31
C LEU A 807 9.45 30.48 15.76
N LEU A 808 8.59 30.79 16.76
CA LEU A 808 8.94 30.78 18.19
C LEU A 808 9.44 29.42 18.71
N GLY A 809 9.07 28.31 18.07
CA GLY A 809 9.54 26.98 18.47
C GLY A 809 11.02 26.73 18.20
N ASN A 810 11.64 27.56 17.36
CA ASN A 810 12.99 27.36 16.85
C ASN A 810 13.94 28.51 17.25
N VAL A 811 13.60 29.33 18.25
CA VAL A 811 14.49 30.39 18.77
C VAL A 811 14.54 30.35 20.31
N ASN A 812 15.71 30.09 20.89
CA ASN A 812 15.94 30.13 22.34
C ASN A 812 16.32 31.54 22.79
N LEU A 813 15.51 32.10 23.71
CA LEU A 813 15.65 33.45 24.28
C LEU A 813 16.05 33.44 25.77
N GLU A 814 16.39 32.28 26.34
CA GLU A 814 16.74 32.13 27.77
C GLU A 814 17.79 33.16 28.23
N GLY A 815 17.56 33.89 29.33
CA GLY A 815 18.51 34.91 29.83
C GLY A 815 18.55 36.23 29.05
N THR A 816 17.65 36.43 28.08
CA THR A 816 17.48 37.72 27.38
C THR A 816 16.51 38.60 28.17
N GLU A 817 16.89 39.84 28.46
CA GLU A 817 16.00 40.82 29.12
C GLU A 817 15.01 41.40 28.09
N ILE A 818 13.71 41.23 28.32
CA ILE A 818 12.64 41.73 27.45
C ILE A 818 12.00 42.92 28.16
N ASN A 819 12.41 44.13 27.76
CA ASN A 819 12.03 45.38 28.44
C ASN A 819 10.55 45.79 28.27
N SER A 820 9.75 45.06 27.47
CA SER A 820 8.29 45.21 27.43
C SER A 820 7.62 43.95 26.89
N VAL A 821 6.68 43.38 27.65
CA VAL A 821 5.86 42.24 27.22
C VAL A 821 4.43 42.73 27.04
N ASP A 822 3.91 42.71 25.80
CA ASP A 822 2.47 42.93 25.57
C ASP A 822 1.68 41.63 25.73
N MET A 823 0.35 41.73 25.87
CA MET A 823 -0.49 40.56 26.14
C MET A 823 -0.49 39.54 24.99
N ASP A 824 -0.24 39.99 23.76
CA ASP A 824 -0.16 39.12 22.59
C ASP A 824 1.15 38.31 22.57
N LEU A 825 2.28 38.93 22.90
CA LEU A 825 3.58 38.28 23.07
C LEU A 825 3.53 37.31 24.27
N PHE A 826 2.85 37.69 25.35
CA PHE A 826 2.60 36.80 26.50
C PHE A 826 1.79 35.56 26.11
N MET A 827 0.72 35.72 25.32
CA MET A 827 -0.10 34.60 24.83
C MET A 827 0.67 33.70 23.85
N ALA A 828 1.53 34.29 23.02
CA ALA A 828 2.42 33.54 22.11
C ALA A 828 3.51 32.76 22.87
N LEU A 829 4.06 33.31 23.95
CA LEU A 829 4.97 32.63 24.88
C LEU A 829 4.25 31.50 25.65
N GLY A 830 3.00 31.73 26.08
CA GLY A 830 2.18 30.75 26.78
C GLY A 830 1.88 29.50 25.95
N THR A 831 1.65 29.65 24.65
CA THR A 831 1.41 28.52 23.72
C THR A 831 2.67 27.64 23.55
N ASN A 832 3.87 28.17 23.80
CA ASN A 832 5.14 27.44 23.74
C ASN A 832 5.48 26.63 25.00
N LEU A 833 4.92 26.98 26.17
CA LEU A 833 5.08 26.16 27.39
C LEU A 833 4.53 24.74 27.21
N ALA A 834 3.48 24.59 26.38
CA ALA A 834 2.91 23.29 26.01
C ALA A 834 3.84 22.39 25.16
N ARG A 835 4.94 22.95 24.62
CA ARG A 835 5.94 22.25 23.79
C ARG A 835 7.25 21.93 24.52
N GLY A 836 7.37 22.23 25.82
CA GLY A 836 8.47 21.77 26.68
C GLY A 836 9.66 22.72 26.88
N ASN A 837 9.55 24.00 26.48
CA ASN A 837 10.59 25.02 26.69
C ASN A 837 10.47 25.70 28.07
N LYS A 838 11.58 26.22 28.63
CA LYS A 838 11.64 26.87 29.96
C LYS A 838 11.91 28.37 29.83
N PHE A 839 11.15 29.20 30.55
CA PHE A 839 11.39 30.64 30.67
C PHE A 839 11.30 31.07 32.15
N VAL A 840 12.05 32.10 32.53
CA VAL A 840 11.92 32.80 33.82
C VAL A 840 11.59 34.26 33.49
N MET A 841 10.39 34.71 33.87
CA MET A 841 9.99 36.12 33.74
C MET A 841 10.22 36.82 35.08
N PHE A 842 10.94 37.93 35.06
CA PHE A 842 10.97 38.90 36.15
C PHE A 842 10.08 40.06 35.73
N ALA A 843 8.94 40.24 36.42
CA ALA A 843 8.16 41.46 36.30
C ALA A 843 8.72 42.46 37.31
N HIS A 844 9.21 43.61 36.84
CA HIS A 844 9.35 44.77 37.70
C HIS A 844 7.97 45.43 37.82
N GLU A 845 7.55 45.77 39.04
CA GLU A 845 6.34 46.55 39.29
C GLU A 845 6.49 47.95 38.68
N ASP A 846 6.06 48.10 37.42
CA ASP A 846 5.39 49.28 36.86
C ASP A 846 4.74 48.93 35.51
#